data_AF-A0A927SMY6-F1
#
_entry.id   AF-A0A927SMY6-F1
#
_cell.length_a   1.000
_cell.length_b   1.000
_cell.length_c   1.000
_cell.angle_alpha   90.00
_cell.angle_beta   90.00
_cell.angle_gamma   90.00
#
_symmetry.space_group_name_H-M   'P 1'
#
loop_
_entity.id
_entity.type
_entity.pdbx_description
1 polymer ?
#
loop_
_entity_poly.entity_id
_entity_poly.type
_entity_poly.pdbx_seq_one_letter_code
_entity_poly.pdbx_strand_id
1 'polypeptide(L)'
;MLCPDCNTYAAENEIVCPRCGKLLDRQVTEEEELMNFRQGRHLRRVQQELPPPPMMPGSSGASRSFEDIRPRESAESTGAVYSRRENLASTGRYYGLEDGLMDQSPLSYGLSDTPTIMATSQRSRRARKSLRMKRLVNWAWVLITSFVLLIGLIVGIYFYLDKTPSGQVIMARLGQDATSAAMWQVGQEFLHTGDIERAIEYFLIARQKDEEVKEPNVTGLLQLGSAYEANDQLAEAEEVYAYLYTEVVPSAPEAYRAQVRVLLAQGREADAARLLAEAYQKTDVAAFRAQRLEILPQVPVASVLAGYYNAAQTIELLQAQDCEVWYTLDKFATLPEDGILYEAPLELSEGEHQLRAVAVNGDLVSDIMVSTYQIYLPTPLQPDKNLAPGTYPRKRTVTLRPGKLSDEDLEKNPGYAATLDDPVAQTITMYYTIDGSQPDQDSPIWNGTPIEMGIYGGYQVLKAVSVNGYGKQGNMLEVKYKFESSPGYRKVFSVEDTIADLKLGTTTREAFRTKYGEGQDPEMVIINTVEGECEKYTYDWGYASFMKIKSGWVLAEVYFTNNQFTGPRNTKIGMEETKITGLYKDFGQVVGATGIKRGLYYENEDKQGVISILPTGERTIYYRTGTADGHVWQLEYGIDKGGKCTSIRWVFER
;
A
#
# COMPACT_ATOMS: atom_id res chain seq x y z
N MET A 1 -39.18 27.18 13.62
CA MET A 1 -38.95 27.43 12.18
C MET A 1 -39.74 28.66 11.71
N LEU A 2 -39.40 29.26 10.56
CA LEU A 2 -40.16 30.40 9.99
C LEU A 2 -41.11 29.91 8.88
N CYS A 3 -42.39 30.27 8.93
CA CYS A 3 -43.33 29.85 7.87
C CYS A 3 -43.14 30.66 6.57
N PRO A 4 -42.89 30.03 5.41
CA PRO A 4 -42.57 30.73 4.17
C PRO A 4 -43.70 31.62 3.61
N ASP A 5 -44.97 31.29 3.89
CA ASP A 5 -46.11 32.05 3.32
C ASP A 5 -46.53 33.27 4.16
N CYS A 6 -46.16 33.33 5.44
CA CYS A 6 -46.62 34.39 6.35
C CYS A 6 -45.55 34.93 7.30
N ASN A 7 -44.28 34.55 7.11
CA ASN A 7 -43.08 34.95 7.88
C ASN A 7 -43.29 34.98 9.39
N THR A 8 -44.12 34.08 9.90
CA THR A 8 -44.44 33.96 11.32
C THR A 8 -43.63 32.80 11.90
N TYR A 9 -43.02 33.03 13.06
CA TYR A 9 -42.30 32.00 13.80
C TYR A 9 -43.27 30.95 14.33
N ALA A 10 -42.92 29.69 14.09
CA ALA A 10 -43.51 28.50 14.72
C ALA A 10 -42.43 27.80 15.56
N ALA A 11 -42.83 27.09 16.61
CA ALA A 11 -41.92 26.26 17.40
C ALA A 11 -41.40 25.05 16.59
N GLU A 12 -40.32 24.41 17.04
CA GLU A 12 -39.70 23.29 16.31
C GLU A 12 -40.49 21.98 16.37
N ASN A 13 -41.50 21.91 17.25
CA ASN A 13 -42.47 20.83 17.38
C ASN A 13 -43.83 21.14 16.72
N GLU A 14 -44.02 22.32 16.10
CA GLU A 14 -45.26 22.67 15.41
C GLU A 14 -45.23 22.20 13.95
N ILE A 15 -45.93 21.10 13.67
CA ILE A 15 -46.09 20.51 12.32
C ILE A 15 -46.92 21.43 11.39
N VAL A 16 -47.69 22.36 11.95
CA VAL A 16 -48.58 23.28 11.24
C VAL A 16 -48.33 24.71 11.73
N CYS A 17 -48.18 25.67 10.82
CA CYS A 17 -48.00 27.07 11.19
C CYS A 17 -49.25 27.62 11.92
N PRO A 18 -49.11 28.14 13.16
CA PRO A 18 -50.24 28.54 14.00
C PRO A 18 -51.02 29.77 13.49
N ARG A 19 -50.56 30.43 12.42
CA ARG A 19 -51.21 31.61 11.84
C ARG A 19 -51.93 31.37 10.51
N CYS A 20 -51.44 30.47 9.66
CA CYS A 20 -51.99 30.24 8.32
C CYS A 20 -52.41 28.78 8.04
N GLY A 21 -52.20 27.84 8.97
CA GLY A 21 -52.60 26.45 8.80
C GLY A 21 -51.76 25.65 7.78
N LYS A 22 -50.68 26.23 7.25
CA LYS A 22 -49.77 25.53 6.33
C LYS A 22 -48.90 24.52 7.08
N LEU A 23 -48.82 23.30 6.57
CA LEU A 23 -47.88 22.28 7.03
C LEU A 23 -46.44 22.80 6.88
N LEU A 24 -45.64 22.62 7.93
CA LEU A 24 -44.23 22.96 7.94
C LEU A 24 -43.43 21.69 7.68
N ASP A 25 -42.72 21.67 6.57
CA ASP A 25 -41.98 20.49 6.13
C ASP A 25 -40.81 20.19 7.10
N ARG A 26 -40.59 18.91 7.38
CA ARG A 26 -39.64 18.45 8.38
C ARG A 26 -38.56 17.66 7.68
N GLN A 27 -37.33 18.18 7.66
CA GLN A 27 -36.19 17.42 7.15
C GLN A 27 -36.07 16.13 7.96
N VAL A 28 -36.23 15.00 7.26
CA VAL A 28 -36.09 13.65 7.82
C VAL A 28 -34.63 13.45 8.18
N THR A 29 -34.37 12.95 9.39
CA THR A 29 -33.01 12.66 9.85
C THR A 29 -32.56 11.28 9.38
N GLU A 30 -31.27 11.14 9.04
CA GLU A 30 -30.65 9.98 8.37
C GLU A 30 -30.98 8.61 9.01
N GLU A 31 -31.24 8.57 10.32
CA GLU A 31 -31.64 7.36 11.05
C GLU A 31 -33.01 6.80 10.62
N GLU A 32 -33.96 7.63 10.19
CA GLU A 32 -35.29 7.17 9.74
C GLU A 32 -35.23 6.53 8.33
N GLU A 33 -34.35 7.01 7.44
CA GLU A 33 -34.11 6.37 6.14
C GLU A 33 -33.46 4.98 6.30
N LEU A 34 -32.46 4.87 7.17
CA LEU A 34 -31.80 3.60 7.52
C LEU A 34 -32.77 2.57 8.12
N MET A 35 -33.78 3.01 8.86
CA MET A 35 -34.82 2.13 9.43
C MET A 35 -35.81 1.64 8.37
N ASN A 36 -36.19 2.47 7.40
CA ASN A 36 -37.06 2.07 6.29
C ASN A 36 -36.40 1.02 5.37
N PHE A 37 -35.10 1.16 5.08
CA PHE A 37 -34.36 0.17 4.27
C PHE A 37 -34.31 -1.23 4.89
N ARG A 38 -34.26 -1.34 6.23
CA ARG A 38 -34.15 -2.64 6.92
C ARG A 38 -35.39 -3.54 6.76
N GLN A 39 -36.57 -2.98 6.53
CA GLN A 39 -37.81 -3.76 6.42
C GLN A 39 -37.90 -4.55 5.10
N GLY A 40 -37.23 -4.11 4.03
CA GLY A 40 -37.26 -4.78 2.72
C GLY A 40 -36.60 -6.17 2.69
N ARG A 41 -35.78 -6.53 3.68
CA ARG A 41 -34.90 -7.72 3.62
C ARG A 41 -35.54 -9.04 4.07
N HIS A 42 -36.83 -9.06 4.43
CA HIS A 42 -37.46 -10.22 5.09
C HIS A 42 -38.49 -11.03 4.28
N LEU A 43 -38.87 -10.61 3.06
CA LEU A 43 -39.91 -11.25 2.25
C LEU A 43 -39.37 -11.98 1.00
N ARG A 44 -38.41 -12.91 1.18
CA ARG A 44 -38.20 -14.10 0.33
C ARG A 44 -37.18 -15.05 0.97
N ARG A 45 -37.65 -16.07 1.68
CA ARG A 45 -36.87 -17.29 1.98
C ARG A 45 -37.71 -18.49 1.56
N VAL A 46 -37.09 -19.46 0.90
CA VAL A 46 -37.79 -20.54 0.18
C VAL A 46 -38.63 -21.40 1.13
N GLN A 47 -39.87 -21.65 0.72
CA GLN A 47 -40.81 -22.54 1.40
C GLN A 47 -40.49 -23.99 1.05
N GLN A 48 -39.97 -24.76 2.01
CA GLN A 48 -39.87 -26.23 1.88
C GLN A 48 -41.20 -26.88 2.27
N GLU A 49 -41.66 -27.82 1.45
CA GLU A 49 -42.89 -28.56 1.69
C GLU A 49 -42.73 -29.61 2.80
N LEU A 50 -43.74 -29.74 3.65
CA LEU A 50 -43.93 -30.86 4.57
C LEU A 50 -45.35 -31.43 4.36
N PRO A 51 -45.53 -32.76 4.41
CA PRO A 51 -46.79 -33.40 4.06
C PRO A 51 -47.91 -33.11 5.10
N PRO A 52 -49.19 -33.05 4.66
CA PRO A 52 -50.30 -32.64 5.53
C PRO A 52 -50.71 -33.74 6.52
N PRO A 53 -51.05 -33.40 7.78
CA PRO A 53 -51.67 -34.31 8.73
C PRO A 53 -53.17 -34.53 8.44
N PRO A 54 -53.78 -35.65 8.91
CA PRO A 54 -55.18 -35.95 8.71
C PRO A 54 -56.14 -35.07 9.54
N MET A 55 -57.43 -35.11 9.19
CA MET A 55 -58.45 -34.12 9.57
C MET A 55 -59.50 -34.66 10.56
N MET A 56 -60.22 -33.73 11.23
CA MET A 56 -61.47 -33.93 12.02
C MET A 56 -61.35 -34.55 13.43
N PRO A 57 -62.34 -34.34 14.34
CA PRO A 57 -63.05 -33.09 14.66
C PRO A 57 -63.32 -32.90 16.18
N GLY A 58 -63.88 -31.76 16.63
CA GLY A 58 -64.80 -31.77 17.79
C GLY A 58 -64.81 -30.59 18.80
N SER A 59 -65.84 -29.76 18.69
CA SER A 59 -66.72 -29.27 19.80
C SER A 59 -66.19 -28.71 21.14
N SER A 60 -66.49 -27.42 21.36
CA SER A 60 -67.22 -26.86 22.55
C SER A 60 -66.54 -26.74 23.93
N GLY A 61 -67.04 -25.78 24.74
CA GLY A 61 -66.66 -25.56 26.15
C GLY A 61 -65.57 -24.47 26.30
N ALA A 62 -65.82 -23.19 26.57
CA ALA A 62 -66.68 -22.50 27.54
C ALA A 62 -66.04 -22.25 28.93
N SER A 63 -65.85 -20.96 29.23
CA SER A 63 -65.86 -20.31 30.56
C SER A 63 -64.72 -20.54 31.58
N ARG A 64 -64.25 -19.41 32.14
CA ARG A 64 -63.81 -19.22 33.56
C ARG A 64 -62.50 -19.90 34.01
N SER A 65 -61.82 -19.46 35.08
CA SER A 65 -61.70 -18.14 35.75
C SER A 65 -60.69 -18.21 36.90
N PHE A 66 -60.20 -17.04 37.35
CA PHE A 66 -59.83 -16.72 38.75
C PHE A 66 -58.43 -17.11 39.28
N GLU A 67 -57.79 -16.09 39.84
CA GLU A 67 -56.86 -15.98 40.98
C GLU A 67 -55.70 -16.97 41.22
N ASP A 68 -54.50 -16.37 41.24
CA ASP A 68 -53.48 -16.38 42.31
C ASP A 68 -53.33 -17.58 43.27
N ILE A 69 -52.06 -17.98 43.47
CA ILE A 69 -51.45 -18.12 44.81
C ILE A 69 -49.91 -17.96 44.72
N ARG A 70 -49.40 -16.87 45.30
CA ARG A 70 -48.07 -16.78 45.97
C ARG A 70 -48.29 -17.17 47.47
N PRO A 71 -47.30 -17.30 48.41
CA PRO A 71 -46.03 -16.54 48.49
C PRO A 71 -44.84 -17.15 49.30
N ARG A 72 -43.83 -16.28 49.62
CA ARG A 72 -42.80 -16.34 50.70
C ARG A 72 -41.56 -17.22 50.45
N GLU A 73 -40.33 -16.96 50.97
CA GLU A 73 -39.62 -15.84 51.66
C GLU A 73 -38.10 -16.25 51.75
N SER A 74 -37.06 -15.55 52.23
CA SER A 74 -36.71 -14.17 52.70
C SER A 74 -35.18 -14.15 52.98
N ALA A 75 -34.38 -13.07 53.03
CA ALA A 75 -34.56 -11.64 52.69
C ALA A 75 -33.36 -11.21 51.78
N GLU A 76 -32.54 -10.16 51.88
CA GLU A 76 -32.29 -8.99 52.77
C GLU A 76 -32.14 -7.69 51.91
N SER A 77 -32.19 -6.43 52.37
CA SER A 77 -31.78 -5.67 53.59
C SER A 77 -30.34 -5.09 53.50
N THR A 78 -30.07 -3.77 53.64
CA THR A 78 -30.92 -2.54 53.87
C THR A 78 -30.62 -1.49 52.75
N GLY A 79 -31.13 -0.25 52.68
CA GLY A 79 -31.89 0.66 53.57
C GLY A 79 -32.63 1.76 52.75
N ALA A 80 -33.31 2.82 53.24
CA ALA A 80 -33.32 3.60 54.50
C ALA A 80 -32.32 4.79 54.51
N VAL A 81 -32.68 6.05 54.83
CA VAL A 81 -33.97 6.78 55.12
C VAL A 81 -33.65 8.31 55.07
N TYR A 82 -34.48 9.38 55.03
CA TYR A 82 -35.90 9.78 55.20
C TYR A 82 -36.12 11.12 54.40
N SER A 83 -37.22 11.89 54.30
CA SER A 83 -38.63 11.94 54.79
C SER A 83 -39.48 12.63 53.66
N ARG A 84 -40.62 13.35 53.75
CA ARG A 84 -41.49 13.99 54.78
C ARG A 84 -42.96 14.02 54.22
N ARG A 85 -43.85 14.88 54.73
CA ARG A 85 -45.26 15.12 54.34
C ARG A 85 -45.68 16.56 54.65
N GLU A 86 -46.84 17.00 54.13
CA GLU A 86 -47.93 17.53 54.97
C GLU A 86 -49.32 17.43 54.27
N ASN A 87 -50.43 17.64 55.01
CA ASN A 87 -51.82 17.48 54.53
C ASN A 87 -52.73 18.56 55.17
N LEU A 88 -53.85 18.97 54.55
CA LEU A 88 -55.13 19.30 55.24
C LEU A 88 -56.35 19.56 54.29
N ALA A 89 -57.56 19.32 54.82
CA ALA A 89 -58.93 19.87 54.55
C ALA A 89 -59.41 20.24 53.10
N SER A 90 -60.62 19.96 52.56
CA SER A 90 -61.99 19.63 53.03
C SER A 90 -62.88 20.85 53.45
N THR A 91 -64.16 21.07 53.07
CA THR A 91 -65.22 20.26 52.37
C THR A 91 -66.29 21.12 51.64
N GLY A 92 -66.91 20.60 50.56
CA GLY A 92 -68.26 20.97 50.05
C GLY A 92 -68.34 22.10 49.01
N ARG A 93 -69.37 22.19 48.13
CA ARG A 93 -70.64 21.43 47.95
C ARG A 93 -71.09 21.40 46.46
N TYR A 94 -71.75 20.31 46.04
CA TYR A 94 -72.94 20.15 45.13
C TYR A 94 -73.19 21.08 43.90
N TYR A 95 -73.79 20.63 42.78
CA TYR A 95 -74.46 19.36 42.42
C TYR A 95 -74.57 19.21 40.87
N GLY A 96 -74.33 17.99 40.33
CA GLY A 96 -74.93 17.45 39.09
C GLY A 96 -74.57 18.06 37.72
N LEU A 97 -74.75 17.35 36.61
CA LEU A 97 -75.03 15.92 36.41
C LEU A 97 -74.66 15.51 34.96
N GLU A 98 -74.23 14.25 34.75
CA GLU A 98 -74.31 13.41 33.52
C GLU A 98 -74.04 14.08 32.14
N ASP A 99 -72.95 13.72 31.45
CA ASP A 99 -72.85 12.60 30.47
C ASP A 99 -73.50 12.92 29.11
N GLY A 100 -73.05 12.40 27.97
CA GLY A 100 -71.92 11.49 27.71
C GLY A 100 -72.12 10.79 26.35
N LEU A 101 -71.03 10.28 25.76
CA LEU A 101 -70.93 9.68 24.41
C LEU A 101 -71.19 10.66 23.25
N MET A 102 -70.39 10.76 22.18
CA MET A 102 -69.51 9.83 21.42
C MET A 102 -70.16 9.20 20.17
N ASP A 103 -69.75 9.77 19.03
CA ASP A 103 -69.10 9.07 17.90
C ASP A 103 -69.89 8.64 16.64
N GLN A 104 -69.14 8.68 15.54
CA GLN A 104 -69.27 8.04 14.22
C GLN A 104 -70.49 8.29 13.28
N SER A 105 -70.09 8.80 12.10
CA SER A 105 -70.67 8.66 10.74
C SER A 105 -70.89 7.16 10.35
N PRO A 106 -71.63 6.76 9.27
CA PRO A 106 -71.47 7.26 7.89
C PRO A 106 -72.70 7.19 6.93
N LEU A 107 -72.43 7.30 5.62
CA LEU A 107 -73.31 6.97 4.46
C LEU A 107 -74.54 7.88 4.22
N SER A 108 -75.22 7.87 3.07
CA SER A 108 -74.80 7.81 1.65
C SER A 108 -76.02 8.09 0.74
N TYR A 109 -75.82 8.63 -0.48
CA TYR A 109 -76.74 8.67 -1.64
C TYR A 109 -78.28 8.62 -1.44
N GLY A 110 -79.01 9.60 -1.99
CA GLY A 110 -80.41 9.33 -2.39
C GLY A 110 -81.30 10.53 -2.71
N LEU A 111 -81.63 10.67 -4.01
CA LEU A 111 -82.85 11.23 -4.65
C LEU A 111 -83.53 12.53 -4.17
N SER A 112 -84.13 13.18 -5.18
CA SER A 112 -85.28 14.09 -5.10
C SER A 112 -86.42 13.53 -4.23
N ASP A 113 -87.28 14.34 -3.60
CA ASP A 113 -88.21 15.25 -4.28
C ASP A 113 -88.85 16.31 -3.36
N THR A 114 -89.43 17.36 -3.97
CA THR A 114 -90.24 18.35 -3.23
C THR A 114 -91.65 17.82 -2.95
N PRO A 115 -92.26 18.21 -1.82
CA PRO A 115 -93.55 18.90 -1.98
C PRO A 115 -93.79 20.08 -1.01
N THR A 116 -94.10 21.23 -1.62
CA THR A 116 -95.33 22.03 -1.40
C THR A 116 -96.20 21.73 -0.17
N ILE A 117 -96.54 22.76 0.63
CA ILE A 117 -97.94 23.23 0.90
C ILE A 117 -97.98 24.43 1.87
N MET A 118 -98.36 25.61 1.33
CA MET A 118 -99.13 26.72 1.95
C MET A 118 -98.55 27.36 3.25
N ALA A 119 -99.08 28.44 3.86
CA ALA A 119 -100.30 29.21 3.60
C ALA A 119 -100.18 30.71 3.99
N THR A 120 -101.06 31.56 3.45
CA THR A 120 -101.46 32.90 3.97
C THR A 120 -100.38 34.01 4.09
N SER A 121 -100.68 35.30 3.95
CA SER A 121 -101.94 36.01 4.21
C SER A 121 -102.29 37.10 3.16
N GLN A 122 -103.44 37.76 3.32
CA GLN A 122 -104.06 38.62 2.32
C GLN A 122 -103.88 40.14 2.56
N ARG A 123 -104.12 40.90 1.47
CA ARG A 123 -104.52 42.33 1.34
C ARG A 123 -103.37 43.29 1.00
N SER A 124 -103.56 44.33 0.16
CA SER A 124 -104.80 44.92 -0.38
C SER A 124 -104.70 45.32 -1.87
N ARG A 125 -105.84 45.60 -2.51
CA ARG A 125 -105.93 46.04 -3.92
C ARG A 125 -105.53 47.51 -4.11
N ARG A 126 -104.65 47.81 -5.07
CA ARG A 126 -104.73 49.02 -5.91
C ARG A 126 -104.39 48.68 -7.35
N ALA A 127 -105.21 49.15 -8.30
CA ALA A 127 -105.02 48.86 -9.72
C ALA A 127 -104.17 49.95 -10.40
N ARG A 128 -103.19 49.53 -11.20
CA ARG A 128 -102.61 50.35 -12.29
C ARG A 128 -102.54 49.48 -13.54
N LYS A 129 -103.00 50.01 -14.68
CA LYS A 129 -102.84 49.37 -16.00
C LYS A 129 -101.39 49.59 -16.44
N SER A 130 -100.71 48.53 -16.89
CA SER A 130 -99.49 48.60 -17.70
C SER A 130 -99.64 47.66 -18.90
N LEU A 131 -98.94 47.96 -20.00
CA LEU A 131 -99.25 47.41 -21.32
C LEU A 131 -98.73 45.99 -21.52
N ARG A 132 -99.58 45.12 -22.09
CA ARG A 132 -99.27 43.72 -22.42
C ARG A 132 -98.42 43.63 -23.70
N MET A 133 -97.16 44.03 -23.60
CA MET A 133 -96.15 43.80 -24.65
C MET A 133 -95.91 42.29 -24.83
N LYS A 134 -96.57 41.68 -25.83
CA LYS A 134 -96.18 40.34 -26.32
C LYS A 134 -94.83 40.46 -27.03
N ARG A 135 -93.71 40.26 -26.32
CA ARG A 135 -92.45 39.90 -26.98
C ARG A 135 -92.61 38.50 -27.56
N LEU A 136 -92.91 38.43 -28.86
CA LEU A 136 -92.82 37.20 -29.63
C LEU A 136 -91.34 36.81 -29.69
N VAL A 137 -90.94 35.80 -28.91
CA VAL A 137 -89.61 35.21 -29.00
C VAL A 137 -89.49 34.55 -30.37
N ASN A 138 -88.57 35.05 -31.20
CA ASN A 138 -88.36 34.50 -32.52
C ASN A 138 -87.54 33.20 -32.39
N TRP A 139 -88.23 32.06 -32.37
CA TRP A 139 -87.62 30.75 -32.13
C TRP A 139 -86.51 30.38 -33.11
N ALA A 140 -86.54 30.90 -34.35
CA ALA A 140 -85.43 30.76 -35.28
C ALA A 140 -84.14 31.39 -34.72
N TRP A 141 -84.22 32.57 -34.12
CA TRP A 141 -83.07 33.21 -33.46
C TRP A 141 -82.62 32.47 -32.20
N VAL A 142 -83.54 31.85 -31.44
CA VAL A 142 -83.17 31.03 -30.27
C VAL A 142 -82.44 29.75 -30.69
N LEU A 143 -82.89 29.10 -31.77
CA LEU A 143 -82.19 27.95 -32.34
C LEU A 143 -80.83 28.35 -32.92
N ILE A 144 -80.74 29.50 -33.60
CA ILE A 144 -79.47 30.03 -34.11
C ILE A 144 -78.50 30.36 -32.95
N THR A 145 -78.94 31.05 -31.89
CA THR A 145 -78.05 31.34 -30.75
C THR A 145 -77.69 30.09 -29.96
N SER A 146 -78.58 29.11 -29.83
CA SER A 146 -78.29 27.81 -29.25
C SER A 146 -77.26 27.02 -30.08
N PHE A 147 -77.37 27.06 -31.42
CA PHE A 147 -76.42 26.42 -32.32
C PHE A 147 -75.05 27.11 -32.33
N VAL A 148 -75.02 28.45 -32.30
CA VAL A 148 -73.78 29.24 -32.13
C VAL A 148 -73.13 28.98 -30.76
N LEU A 149 -73.93 28.85 -29.69
CA LEU A 149 -73.43 28.43 -28.37
C LEU A 149 -72.89 26.99 -28.39
N LEU A 150 -73.58 26.05 -29.05
CA LEU A 150 -73.11 24.68 -29.21
C LEU A 150 -71.77 24.62 -29.96
N ILE A 151 -71.64 25.36 -31.06
CA ILE A 151 -70.37 25.49 -31.81
C ILE A 151 -69.31 26.13 -30.93
N GLY A 152 -69.62 27.19 -30.18
CA GLY A 152 -68.69 27.82 -29.24
C GLY A 152 -68.24 26.87 -28.12
N LEU A 153 -69.11 25.97 -27.66
CA LEU A 153 -68.81 24.95 -26.67
C LEU A 153 -67.93 23.82 -27.26
N ILE A 154 -68.22 23.38 -28.50
CA ILE A 154 -67.39 22.41 -29.23
C ILE A 154 -65.99 22.97 -29.52
N VAL A 155 -65.90 24.23 -29.97
CA VAL A 155 -64.62 24.94 -30.18
C VAL A 155 -63.90 25.16 -28.84
N GLY A 156 -64.62 25.46 -27.77
CA GLY A 156 -64.06 25.56 -26.41
C GLY A 156 -63.50 24.23 -25.89
N ILE A 157 -64.20 23.11 -26.12
CA ILE A 157 -63.72 21.76 -25.80
C ILE A 157 -62.49 21.41 -26.65
N TYR A 158 -62.52 21.67 -27.96
CA TYR A 158 -61.38 21.46 -28.85
C TYR A 158 -60.15 22.25 -28.35
N PHE A 159 -60.31 23.54 -28.07
CA PHE A 159 -59.21 24.39 -27.60
C PHE A 159 -58.73 23.99 -26.20
N TYR A 160 -59.61 23.46 -25.34
CA TYR A 160 -59.24 22.89 -24.05
C TYR A 160 -58.41 21.61 -24.18
N LEU A 161 -58.82 20.68 -25.06
CA LEU A 161 -58.09 19.43 -25.35
C LEU A 161 -56.74 19.71 -26.01
N ASP A 162 -56.70 20.60 -26.99
CA ASP A 162 -55.51 20.98 -27.75
C ASP A 162 -54.51 21.83 -26.92
N LYS A 163 -54.98 22.79 -26.10
CA LYS A 163 -54.12 23.80 -25.46
C LYS A 163 -54.02 23.75 -23.93
N THR A 164 -54.63 22.79 -23.24
CA THR A 164 -54.41 22.61 -21.78
C THR A 164 -53.74 21.28 -21.46
N PRO A 165 -52.80 21.22 -20.48
CA PRO A 165 -52.17 19.95 -20.07
C PRO A 165 -53.20 18.90 -19.63
N SER A 166 -54.22 19.32 -18.88
CA SER A 166 -55.35 18.47 -18.46
C SER A 166 -56.16 17.92 -19.63
N GLY A 167 -56.31 18.69 -20.71
CA GLY A 167 -56.97 18.25 -21.94
C GLY A 167 -56.13 17.25 -22.73
N GLN A 168 -54.82 17.48 -22.81
CA GLN A 168 -53.86 16.58 -23.45
C GLN A 168 -53.80 15.21 -22.76
N VAL A 169 -53.89 15.14 -21.43
CA VAL A 169 -54.02 13.86 -20.69
C VAL A 169 -55.29 13.10 -21.06
N ILE A 170 -56.41 13.79 -21.31
CA ILE A 170 -57.65 13.15 -21.78
C ILE A 170 -57.46 12.60 -23.20
N MET A 171 -56.74 13.30 -24.08
CA MET A 171 -56.40 12.81 -25.42
C MET A 171 -55.51 11.57 -25.37
N ALA A 172 -54.49 11.55 -24.51
CA ALA A 172 -53.61 10.41 -24.29
C ALA A 172 -54.38 9.15 -23.83
N ARG A 173 -55.29 9.30 -22.85
CA ARG A 173 -56.16 8.19 -22.39
C ARG A 173 -57.16 7.70 -23.45
N LEU A 174 -57.44 8.50 -24.47
CA LEU A 174 -58.27 8.14 -25.63
C LEU A 174 -57.46 7.51 -26.78
N GLY A 175 -56.16 7.26 -26.59
CA GLY A 175 -55.28 6.72 -27.62
C GLY A 175 -55.04 7.67 -28.79
N GLN A 176 -55.14 8.99 -28.57
CA GLN A 176 -54.89 10.01 -29.58
C GLN A 176 -53.58 10.74 -29.34
N ASP A 177 -53.07 11.38 -30.40
CA ASP A 177 -51.84 12.15 -30.36
C ASP A 177 -51.91 13.27 -29.32
N ALA A 178 -51.09 13.13 -28.28
CA ALA A 178 -50.93 14.08 -27.20
C ALA A 178 -49.46 14.48 -27.01
N THR A 179 -49.22 15.47 -26.14
CA THR A 179 -47.87 15.89 -25.72
C THR A 179 -47.15 14.79 -24.93
N SER A 180 -45.80 14.77 -24.97
CA SER A 180 -45.00 13.76 -24.26
C SER A 180 -45.28 13.76 -22.76
N ALA A 181 -45.36 14.93 -22.12
CA ALA A 181 -45.72 15.07 -20.70
C ALA A 181 -47.08 14.44 -20.36
N ALA A 182 -48.07 14.47 -21.27
CA ALA A 182 -49.35 13.80 -21.08
C ALA A 182 -49.23 12.28 -21.22
N MET A 183 -48.41 11.79 -22.17
CA MET A 183 -48.11 10.36 -22.33
C MET A 183 -47.34 9.80 -21.12
N TRP A 184 -46.37 10.54 -20.58
CA TRP A 184 -45.67 10.21 -19.34
C TRP A 184 -46.64 10.08 -18.15
N GLN A 185 -47.59 11.02 -17.99
CA GLN A 185 -48.58 10.92 -16.91
C GLN A 185 -49.48 9.68 -17.08
N VAL A 186 -49.93 9.38 -18.31
CA VAL A 186 -50.80 8.22 -18.56
C VAL A 186 -50.05 6.89 -18.37
N GLY A 187 -48.79 6.80 -18.80
CA GLY A 187 -47.93 5.65 -18.49
C GLY A 187 -47.73 5.46 -16.99
N GLN A 188 -47.59 6.54 -16.22
CA GLN A 188 -47.51 6.49 -14.76
C GLN A 188 -48.84 6.02 -14.12
N GLU A 189 -49.99 6.44 -14.65
CA GLU A 189 -51.31 5.95 -14.22
C GLU A 189 -51.51 4.45 -14.50
N PHE A 190 -50.98 3.93 -15.63
CA PHE A 190 -50.96 2.49 -15.91
C PHE A 190 -50.00 1.73 -14.98
N LEU A 191 -48.80 2.27 -14.71
CA LEU A 191 -47.84 1.67 -13.78
C LEU A 191 -48.42 1.55 -12.35
N HIS A 192 -49.11 2.60 -11.88
CA HIS A 192 -49.78 2.60 -10.56
C HIS A 192 -51.01 1.68 -10.49
N THR A 193 -51.61 1.31 -11.64
CA THR A 193 -52.72 0.33 -11.70
C THR A 193 -52.25 -1.09 -11.97
N GLY A 194 -50.95 -1.31 -12.18
CA GLY A 194 -50.34 -2.62 -12.41
C GLY A 194 -50.37 -3.10 -13.87
N ASP A 195 -50.75 -2.24 -14.81
CA ASP A 195 -50.79 -2.53 -16.25
C ASP A 195 -49.43 -2.19 -16.89
N ILE A 196 -48.42 -2.99 -16.55
CA ILE A 196 -47.00 -2.71 -16.82
C ILE A 196 -46.72 -2.67 -18.33
N GLU A 197 -47.31 -3.58 -19.11
CA GLU A 197 -47.16 -3.62 -20.58
C GLU A 197 -47.61 -2.30 -21.22
N ARG A 198 -48.78 -1.77 -20.81
CA ARG A 198 -49.25 -0.45 -21.29
C ARG A 198 -48.44 0.71 -20.75
N ALA A 199 -47.95 0.64 -19.50
CA ALA A 199 -47.07 1.66 -18.97
C ALA A 199 -45.82 1.82 -19.86
N ILE A 200 -45.19 0.71 -20.23
CA ILE A 200 -44.03 0.67 -21.15
C ILE A 200 -44.40 1.23 -22.54
N GLU A 201 -45.53 0.84 -23.12
CA GLU A 201 -46.00 1.37 -24.43
C GLU A 201 -46.15 2.91 -24.40
N TYR A 202 -46.85 3.45 -23.40
CA TYR A 202 -47.05 4.89 -23.23
C TYR A 202 -45.74 5.64 -22.93
N PHE A 203 -44.84 5.05 -22.14
CA PHE A 203 -43.52 5.60 -21.85
C PHE A 203 -42.59 5.62 -23.09
N LEU A 204 -42.64 4.60 -23.95
CA LEU A 204 -41.89 4.58 -25.21
C LEU A 204 -42.37 5.66 -26.19
N ILE A 205 -43.69 5.84 -26.32
CA ILE A 205 -44.28 6.93 -27.12
C ILE A 205 -43.89 8.30 -26.55
N ALA A 206 -43.86 8.44 -25.22
CA ALA A 206 -43.42 9.66 -24.56
C ALA A 206 -41.93 9.95 -24.81
N ARG A 207 -41.06 8.94 -24.65
CA ARG A 207 -39.62 9.00 -24.91
C ARG A 207 -39.32 9.40 -26.36
N GLN A 208 -39.98 8.79 -27.35
CA GLN A 208 -39.77 9.14 -28.76
C GLN A 208 -40.04 10.63 -29.03
N LYS A 209 -41.10 11.19 -28.43
CA LYS A 209 -41.45 12.61 -28.58
C LYS A 209 -40.48 13.54 -27.83
N ASP A 210 -39.95 13.12 -26.68
CA ASP A 210 -38.88 13.86 -25.98
C ASP A 210 -37.56 13.84 -26.77
N GLU A 211 -37.24 12.74 -27.46
CA GLU A 211 -36.06 12.63 -28.35
C GLU A 211 -36.19 13.53 -29.60
N GLU A 212 -37.39 13.66 -30.17
CA GLU A 212 -37.67 14.61 -31.26
C GLU A 212 -37.49 16.08 -30.82
N VAL A 213 -37.92 16.41 -29.59
CA VAL A 213 -37.83 17.77 -29.00
C VAL A 213 -36.44 18.06 -28.40
N LYS A 214 -35.67 17.01 -28.07
CA LYS A 214 -34.38 17.04 -27.34
C LYS A 214 -34.49 17.53 -25.89
N GLU A 215 -35.62 17.28 -25.24
CA GLU A 215 -35.87 17.60 -23.83
C GLU A 215 -36.17 16.29 -23.05
N PRO A 216 -35.14 15.47 -22.74
CA PRO A 216 -35.33 14.15 -22.12
C PRO A 216 -35.87 14.24 -20.69
N ASN A 217 -37.06 13.66 -20.44
CA ASN A 217 -37.65 13.60 -19.11
C ASN A 217 -36.94 12.58 -18.19
N VAL A 218 -35.99 13.05 -17.39
CA VAL A 218 -35.25 12.24 -16.38
C VAL A 218 -36.17 11.40 -15.49
N THR A 219 -37.24 11.99 -14.96
CA THR A 219 -38.19 11.30 -14.08
C THR A 219 -39.00 10.24 -14.83
N GLY A 220 -39.37 10.51 -16.07
CA GLY A 220 -40.04 9.55 -16.95
C GLY A 220 -39.15 8.36 -17.29
N LEU A 221 -37.90 8.60 -17.67
CA LEU A 221 -36.93 7.55 -17.98
C LEU A 221 -36.65 6.66 -16.76
N LEU A 222 -36.58 7.22 -15.54
CA LEU A 222 -36.46 6.42 -14.31
C LEU A 222 -37.69 5.52 -14.07
N GLN A 223 -38.89 5.97 -14.44
CA GLN A 223 -40.13 5.19 -14.38
C GLN A 223 -40.24 4.14 -15.49
N LEU A 224 -39.69 4.41 -16.69
CA LEU A 224 -39.57 3.43 -17.77
C LEU A 224 -38.62 2.29 -17.36
N GLY A 225 -37.46 2.61 -16.79
CA GLY A 225 -36.53 1.60 -16.27
C GLY A 225 -37.16 0.76 -15.16
N SER A 226 -37.95 1.35 -14.25
CA SER A 226 -38.60 0.58 -13.18
C SER A 226 -39.81 -0.21 -13.65
N ALA A 227 -40.49 0.22 -14.73
CA ALA A 227 -41.48 -0.59 -15.43
C ALA A 227 -40.83 -1.81 -16.11
N TYR A 228 -39.66 -1.64 -16.74
CA TYR A 228 -38.89 -2.77 -17.28
C TYR A 228 -38.40 -3.73 -16.18
N GLU A 229 -37.88 -3.25 -15.04
CA GLU A 229 -37.58 -4.11 -13.88
C GLU A 229 -38.83 -4.88 -13.39
N ALA A 230 -40.00 -4.23 -13.37
CA ALA A 230 -41.25 -4.87 -12.97
C ALA A 230 -41.78 -5.89 -13.99
N ASN A 231 -41.33 -5.83 -15.24
CA ASN A 231 -41.68 -6.74 -16.34
C ASN A 231 -40.63 -7.85 -16.59
N ASP A 232 -39.64 -8.00 -15.71
CA ASP A 232 -38.47 -8.91 -15.85
C ASP A 232 -37.56 -8.58 -17.06
N GLN A 233 -37.73 -7.40 -17.68
CA GLN A 233 -36.96 -6.90 -18.83
C GLN A 233 -35.68 -6.19 -18.37
N LEU A 234 -34.80 -6.93 -17.69
CA LEU A 234 -33.63 -6.34 -17.03
C LEU A 234 -32.62 -5.72 -18.00
N ALA A 235 -32.47 -6.23 -19.22
CA ALA A 235 -31.53 -5.68 -20.20
C ALA A 235 -31.98 -4.30 -20.71
N GLU A 236 -33.28 -4.16 -20.96
CA GLU A 236 -33.92 -2.92 -21.37
C GLU A 236 -33.93 -1.89 -20.21
N ALA A 237 -34.08 -2.34 -18.97
CA ALA A 237 -33.88 -1.50 -17.79
C ALA A 237 -32.42 -1.00 -17.70
N GLU A 238 -31.43 -1.88 -17.88
CA GLU A 238 -30.01 -1.50 -17.88
C GLU A 238 -29.66 -0.48 -18.97
N GLU A 239 -30.23 -0.61 -20.18
CA GLU A 239 -30.04 0.37 -21.25
C GLU A 239 -30.60 1.75 -20.88
N VAL A 240 -31.81 1.81 -20.32
CA VAL A 240 -32.44 3.08 -19.91
C VAL A 240 -31.70 3.75 -18.76
N TYR A 241 -31.20 2.98 -17.78
CA TYR A 241 -30.39 3.55 -16.70
C TYR A 241 -29.01 3.98 -17.16
N ALA A 242 -28.34 3.21 -18.04
CA ALA A 242 -27.08 3.61 -18.65
C ALA A 242 -27.22 4.94 -19.41
N TYR A 243 -28.19 5.04 -20.32
CA TYR A 243 -28.48 6.26 -21.07
C TYR A 243 -28.68 7.49 -20.16
N LEU A 244 -29.37 7.31 -19.02
CA LEU A 244 -29.59 8.36 -18.05
C LEU A 244 -28.29 8.93 -17.46
N TYR A 245 -27.32 8.08 -17.10
CA TYR A 245 -26.07 8.53 -16.47
C TYR A 245 -24.89 8.73 -17.45
N THR A 246 -24.99 8.33 -18.72
CA THR A 246 -23.99 8.65 -19.75
C THR A 246 -24.34 9.89 -20.56
N GLU A 247 -25.58 9.98 -21.07
CA GLU A 247 -25.98 11.03 -22.03
C GLU A 247 -26.85 12.14 -21.41
N VAL A 248 -27.72 11.82 -20.44
CA VAL A 248 -28.80 12.73 -20.01
C VAL A 248 -28.39 13.61 -18.82
N VAL A 249 -28.16 13.03 -17.64
CA VAL A 249 -27.63 13.75 -16.46
C VAL A 249 -26.62 12.84 -15.72
N PRO A 250 -25.32 12.89 -16.09
CA PRO A 250 -24.28 12.08 -15.44
C PRO A 250 -24.09 12.32 -13.95
N SER A 251 -24.64 13.41 -13.40
CA SER A 251 -24.62 13.74 -11.97
C SER A 251 -25.89 13.30 -11.20
N ALA A 252 -26.84 12.58 -11.82
CA ALA A 252 -28.05 12.11 -11.16
C ALA A 252 -27.81 10.78 -10.41
N PRO A 253 -27.86 10.76 -9.05
CA PRO A 253 -27.58 9.55 -8.28
C PRO A 253 -28.65 8.46 -8.42
N GLU A 254 -29.88 8.80 -8.83
CA GLU A 254 -31.00 7.86 -8.95
C GLU A 254 -30.73 6.77 -9.99
N ALA A 255 -30.15 7.14 -11.14
CA ALA A 255 -29.86 6.21 -12.23
C ALA A 255 -28.77 5.20 -11.83
N TYR A 256 -27.67 5.66 -11.21
CA TYR A 256 -26.65 4.76 -10.65
C TYR A 256 -27.22 3.85 -9.56
N ARG A 257 -28.07 4.36 -8.66
CA ARG A 257 -28.71 3.55 -7.60
C ARG A 257 -29.59 2.43 -8.19
N ALA A 258 -30.34 2.72 -9.24
CA ALA A 258 -31.17 1.72 -9.91
C ALA A 258 -30.31 0.68 -10.67
N GLN A 259 -29.32 1.14 -11.45
CA GLN A 259 -28.40 0.23 -12.15
C GLN A 259 -27.64 -0.68 -11.19
N VAL A 260 -27.10 -0.14 -10.09
CA VAL A 260 -26.43 -0.93 -9.04
C VAL A 260 -27.38 -1.95 -8.41
N ARG A 261 -28.66 -1.61 -8.19
CA ARG A 261 -29.68 -2.58 -7.73
C ARG A 261 -29.82 -3.75 -8.70
N VAL A 262 -29.92 -3.49 -10.00
CA VAL A 262 -30.06 -4.54 -11.03
C VAL A 262 -28.80 -5.41 -11.09
N LEU A 263 -27.61 -4.81 -11.11
CA LEU A 263 -26.34 -5.54 -11.11
C LEU A 263 -26.17 -6.45 -9.89
N LEU A 264 -26.51 -5.96 -8.69
CA LEU A 264 -26.47 -6.77 -7.46
C LEU A 264 -27.54 -7.87 -7.44
N ALA A 265 -28.73 -7.63 -7.99
CA ALA A 265 -29.77 -8.65 -8.12
C ALA A 265 -29.36 -9.78 -9.10
N GLN A 266 -28.55 -9.47 -10.11
CA GLN A 266 -27.95 -10.44 -11.02
C GLN A 266 -26.66 -11.10 -10.47
N GLY A 267 -26.17 -10.69 -9.29
CA GLY A 267 -24.92 -11.19 -8.70
C GLY A 267 -23.64 -10.63 -9.36
N ARG A 268 -23.75 -9.58 -10.18
CA ARG A 268 -22.62 -8.93 -10.88
C ARG A 268 -21.92 -7.91 -9.97
N GLU A 269 -21.42 -8.38 -8.84
CA GLU A 269 -20.85 -7.53 -7.78
C GLU A 269 -19.63 -6.73 -8.26
N ALA A 270 -18.80 -7.28 -9.15
CA ALA A 270 -17.66 -6.56 -9.75
C ALA A 270 -18.09 -5.43 -10.70
N ASP A 271 -19.19 -5.60 -11.45
CA ASP A 271 -19.76 -4.51 -12.25
C ASP A 271 -20.34 -3.42 -11.34
N ALA A 272 -21.06 -3.82 -10.29
CA ALA A 272 -21.61 -2.89 -9.30
C ALA A 272 -20.50 -2.10 -8.60
N ALA A 273 -19.41 -2.74 -8.17
CA ALA A 273 -18.28 -2.09 -7.51
C ALA A 273 -17.53 -1.10 -8.42
N ARG A 274 -17.42 -1.40 -9.73
CA ARG A 274 -16.88 -0.47 -10.74
C ARG A 274 -17.82 0.72 -10.96
N LEU A 275 -19.12 0.46 -11.13
CA LEU A 275 -20.11 1.51 -11.34
C LEU A 275 -20.26 2.43 -10.12
N LEU A 276 -20.16 1.90 -8.90
CA LEU A 276 -20.17 2.69 -7.66
C LEU A 276 -18.96 3.64 -7.57
N ALA A 277 -17.81 3.26 -8.13
CA ALA A 277 -16.64 4.15 -8.20
C ALA A 277 -16.86 5.29 -9.21
N GLU A 278 -17.44 5.01 -10.39
CA GLU A 278 -17.81 6.05 -11.35
C GLU A 278 -18.91 6.96 -10.80
N ALA A 279 -19.97 6.39 -10.20
CA ALA A 279 -21.04 7.13 -9.56
C ALA A 279 -20.51 8.12 -8.51
N TYR A 280 -19.54 7.70 -7.68
CA TYR A 280 -18.89 8.61 -6.74
C TYR A 280 -18.11 9.72 -7.46
N GLN A 281 -17.30 9.42 -8.49
CA GLN A 281 -16.57 10.44 -9.26
C GLN A 281 -17.46 11.45 -9.98
N LYS A 282 -18.68 11.06 -10.39
CA LYS A 282 -19.61 11.88 -11.18
C LYS A 282 -20.62 12.66 -10.33
N THR A 283 -20.86 12.25 -9.07
CA THR A 283 -21.88 12.83 -8.19
C THR A 283 -21.33 13.39 -6.86
N ASP A 284 -20.12 12.99 -6.44
CA ASP A 284 -19.53 13.19 -5.10
C ASP A 284 -20.42 12.70 -3.92
N VAL A 285 -21.42 11.84 -4.20
CA VAL A 285 -22.30 11.28 -3.17
C VAL A 285 -21.58 10.17 -2.42
N ALA A 286 -21.07 10.49 -1.22
CA ALA A 286 -20.29 9.60 -0.36
C ALA A 286 -20.94 8.22 -0.07
N ALA A 287 -22.28 8.13 -0.13
CA ALA A 287 -23.00 6.86 0.03
C ALA A 287 -22.58 5.79 -1.01
N PHE A 288 -22.21 6.18 -2.25
CA PHE A 288 -21.71 5.23 -3.25
C PHE A 288 -20.34 4.65 -2.86
N ARG A 289 -19.46 5.47 -2.28
CA ARG A 289 -18.17 5.02 -1.75
C ARG A 289 -18.37 4.09 -0.55
N ALA A 290 -19.30 4.39 0.35
CA ALA A 290 -19.64 3.52 1.48
C ALA A 290 -20.17 2.16 0.98
N GLN A 291 -21.15 2.16 0.09
CA GLN A 291 -21.73 0.93 -0.49
C GLN A 291 -20.68 0.08 -1.23
N ARG A 292 -19.73 0.71 -1.95
CA ARG A 292 -18.60 -0.01 -2.58
C ARG A 292 -17.74 -0.74 -1.56
N LEU A 293 -17.45 -0.11 -0.42
CA LEU A 293 -16.65 -0.70 0.67
C LEU A 293 -17.37 -1.83 1.43
N GLU A 294 -18.70 -1.95 1.31
CA GLU A 294 -19.45 -3.10 1.85
C GLU A 294 -19.40 -4.34 0.93
N ILE A 295 -19.10 -4.15 -0.37
CA ILE A 295 -19.06 -5.22 -1.39
C ILE A 295 -17.63 -5.72 -1.62
N LEU A 296 -16.62 -4.84 -1.54
CA LEU A 296 -15.23 -5.23 -1.79
C LEU A 296 -14.62 -6.10 -0.66
N PRO A 297 -13.65 -6.96 -1.00
CA PRO A 297 -12.78 -7.60 -0.01
C PRO A 297 -12.14 -6.56 0.91
N GLN A 298 -11.97 -6.92 2.19
CA GLN A 298 -11.27 -6.06 3.12
C GLN A 298 -9.83 -5.83 2.66
N VAL A 299 -9.35 -4.59 2.80
CA VAL A 299 -7.98 -4.21 2.47
C VAL A 299 -7.01 -4.94 3.42
N PRO A 300 -5.95 -5.60 2.91
CA PRO A 300 -4.99 -6.30 3.76
C PRO A 300 -4.28 -5.32 4.71
N VAL A 301 -3.90 -5.81 5.89
CA VAL A 301 -3.26 -5.00 6.93
C VAL A 301 -1.88 -5.56 7.27
N ALA A 302 -0.83 -4.76 7.10
CA ALA A 302 0.52 -5.12 7.52
C ALA A 302 0.62 -5.22 9.06
N SER A 303 1.22 -6.31 9.57
CA SER A 303 1.43 -6.52 11.01
C SER A 303 2.40 -5.51 11.65
N VAL A 304 3.34 -4.99 10.84
CA VAL A 304 4.27 -3.91 11.21
C VAL A 304 3.79 -2.60 10.58
N LEU A 305 3.61 -1.57 11.39
CA LEU A 305 3.16 -0.25 10.93
C LEU A 305 4.18 0.41 9.99
N ALA A 306 3.71 1.22 9.03
CA ALA A 306 4.57 2.06 8.22
C ALA A 306 5.38 3.04 9.10
N GLY A 307 6.68 3.18 8.86
CA GLY A 307 7.55 3.98 9.73
C GLY A 307 9.05 3.80 9.53
N TYR A 308 9.81 4.28 10.51
CA TYR A 308 11.28 4.25 10.56
C TYR A 308 11.76 3.12 11.47
N TYR A 309 12.73 2.33 11.01
CA TYR A 309 13.24 1.16 11.72
C TYR A 309 14.78 1.10 11.71
N ASN A 310 15.36 0.71 12.84
CA ASN A 310 16.82 0.52 13.02
C ASN A 310 17.28 -0.94 12.83
N ALA A 311 16.36 -1.86 12.57
CA ALA A 311 16.60 -3.28 12.30
C ALA A 311 15.70 -3.76 11.16
N ALA A 312 16.08 -4.85 10.49
CA ALA A 312 15.25 -5.51 9.47
C ALA A 312 13.86 -5.88 10.03
N GLN A 313 12.83 -5.86 9.18
CA GLN A 313 11.45 -6.09 9.59
C GLN A 313 10.83 -7.27 8.83
N THR A 314 10.34 -8.27 9.57
CA THR A 314 9.45 -9.33 9.06
C THR A 314 8.02 -8.79 9.03
N ILE A 315 7.43 -8.66 7.84
CA ILE A 315 6.06 -8.15 7.68
C ILE A 315 5.11 -9.29 7.32
N GLU A 316 4.02 -9.41 8.07
CA GLU A 316 2.91 -10.30 7.76
C GLU A 316 1.76 -9.48 7.16
N LEU A 317 1.09 -10.00 6.12
CA LEU A 317 -0.11 -9.38 5.56
C LEU A 317 -1.34 -10.10 6.13
N LEU A 318 -2.02 -9.44 7.05
CA LEU A 318 -3.19 -9.96 7.74
C LEU A 318 -4.44 -9.70 6.91
N GLN A 319 -5.18 -10.77 6.61
CA GLN A 319 -6.45 -10.74 5.88
C GLN A 319 -7.55 -11.40 6.72
N ALA A 320 -8.73 -10.79 6.78
CA ALA A 320 -9.85 -11.24 7.62
C ALA A 320 -10.86 -12.16 6.90
N GLN A 321 -10.57 -12.54 5.67
CA GLN A 321 -11.45 -13.27 4.74
C GLN A 321 -10.59 -14.25 3.92
N ASP A 322 -11.18 -15.33 3.42
CA ASP A 322 -10.53 -16.25 2.48
C ASP A 322 -10.36 -15.56 1.10
N CYS A 323 -9.30 -14.77 0.95
CA CYS A 323 -8.99 -13.97 -0.24
C CYS A 323 -7.50 -14.09 -0.57
N GLU A 324 -7.15 -14.07 -1.85
CA GLU A 324 -5.76 -14.04 -2.29
C GLU A 324 -5.18 -12.64 -2.11
N VAL A 325 -4.07 -12.51 -1.39
CA VAL A 325 -3.39 -11.22 -1.23
C VAL A 325 -2.26 -11.11 -2.25
N TRP A 326 -2.32 -10.07 -3.08
CA TRP A 326 -1.33 -9.77 -4.12
C TRP A 326 -0.58 -8.49 -3.75
N TYR A 327 0.75 -8.56 -3.71
CA TYR A 327 1.61 -7.47 -3.21
C TYR A 327 2.73 -7.10 -4.20
N THR A 328 3.31 -5.91 -4.02
CA THR A 328 4.51 -5.48 -4.73
C THR A 328 5.31 -4.47 -3.89
N LEU A 329 6.60 -4.38 -4.16
CA LEU A 329 7.50 -3.34 -3.64
C LEU A 329 7.84 -2.27 -4.70
N ASP A 330 7.41 -2.45 -5.95
CA ASP A 330 7.53 -1.43 -6.98
C ASP A 330 6.34 -0.47 -6.91
N LYS A 331 6.63 0.83 -6.98
CA LYS A 331 5.66 1.92 -7.03
C LYS A 331 5.02 2.09 -8.43
N PHE A 332 5.61 1.51 -9.47
CA PHE A 332 5.11 1.60 -10.85
C PHE A 332 4.25 0.42 -11.28
N ALA A 333 4.34 -0.73 -10.60
CA ALA A 333 3.56 -1.93 -10.87
C ALA A 333 2.04 -1.74 -10.71
N THR A 334 1.24 -2.38 -11.55
CA THR A 334 -0.22 -2.48 -11.44
C THR A 334 -0.58 -3.63 -10.50
N LEU A 335 -1.62 -3.48 -9.67
CA LEU A 335 -2.11 -4.57 -8.82
C LEU A 335 -3.56 -4.89 -9.20
N PRO A 336 -3.92 -6.18 -9.35
CA PRO A 336 -3.12 -7.37 -9.02
C PRO A 336 -2.13 -7.83 -10.12
N GLU A 337 -2.20 -7.31 -11.35
CA GLU A 337 -1.62 -7.95 -12.54
C GLU A 337 -0.08 -8.05 -12.57
N ASP A 338 0.63 -7.03 -12.11
CA ASP A 338 2.10 -7.01 -11.97
C ASP A 338 2.53 -7.41 -10.54
N GLY A 339 1.63 -8.02 -9.77
CA GLY A 339 1.84 -8.40 -8.37
C GLY A 339 2.51 -9.76 -8.17
N ILE A 340 2.89 -10.01 -6.91
CA ILE A 340 3.36 -11.31 -6.41
C ILE A 340 2.32 -11.82 -5.42
N LEU A 341 1.95 -13.11 -5.49
CA LEU A 341 1.06 -13.74 -4.53
C LEU A 341 1.74 -13.84 -3.15
N TYR A 342 1.02 -13.47 -2.09
CA TYR A 342 1.50 -13.52 -0.72
C TYR A 342 1.37 -14.94 -0.13
N GLU A 343 2.48 -15.69 -0.12
CA GLU A 343 2.54 -17.05 0.45
C GLU A 343 3.24 -17.11 1.83
N ALA A 344 4.05 -16.12 2.18
CA ALA A 344 4.89 -16.12 3.39
C ALA A 344 5.27 -14.69 3.84
N PRO A 345 5.65 -14.48 5.12
CA PRO A 345 6.12 -13.17 5.61
C PRO A 345 7.27 -12.56 4.81
N LEU A 346 7.26 -11.23 4.69
CA LEU A 346 8.19 -10.46 3.87
C LEU A 346 9.35 -9.93 4.73
N GLU A 347 10.57 -10.37 4.43
CA GLU A 347 11.79 -9.86 5.06
C GLU A 347 12.26 -8.56 4.39
N LEU A 348 12.01 -7.40 5.02
CA LEU A 348 12.55 -6.13 4.56
C LEU A 348 13.91 -5.83 5.20
N SER A 349 14.95 -5.79 4.36
CA SER A 349 16.30 -5.38 4.72
C SER A 349 16.45 -3.86 4.81
N GLU A 350 17.68 -3.37 5.06
CA GLU A 350 18.02 -1.95 4.92
C GLU A 350 17.59 -1.39 3.55
N GLY A 351 17.00 -0.18 3.55
CA GLY A 351 16.46 0.48 2.37
C GLY A 351 15.21 1.33 2.65
N GLU A 352 14.74 2.05 1.63
CA GLU A 352 13.39 2.61 1.58
C GLU A 352 12.51 1.67 0.74
N HIS A 353 11.43 1.17 1.34
CA HIS A 353 10.52 0.21 0.73
C HIS A 353 9.10 0.77 0.74
N GLN A 354 8.37 0.64 -0.37
CA GLN A 354 6.95 0.97 -0.45
C GLN A 354 6.13 -0.29 -0.72
N LEU A 355 5.69 -0.95 0.34
CA LEU A 355 4.85 -2.13 0.25
C LEU A 355 3.43 -1.72 -0.17
N ARG A 356 3.00 -2.25 -1.31
CA ARG A 356 1.65 -2.08 -1.86
C ARG A 356 0.98 -3.45 -1.90
N ALA A 357 -0.28 -3.56 -1.48
CA ALA A 357 -1.01 -4.81 -1.53
C ALA A 357 -2.51 -4.63 -1.79
N VAL A 358 -3.14 -5.63 -2.38
CA VAL A 358 -4.60 -5.77 -2.57
C VAL A 358 -5.04 -7.17 -2.15
N ALA A 359 -6.29 -7.31 -1.73
CA ALA A 359 -6.96 -8.60 -1.59
C ALA A 359 -7.90 -8.84 -2.78
N VAL A 360 -7.89 -10.07 -3.31
CA VAL A 360 -8.65 -10.51 -4.48
C VAL A 360 -9.59 -11.65 -4.09
N ASN A 361 -10.84 -11.58 -4.54
CA ASN A 361 -11.85 -12.62 -4.36
C ASN A 361 -12.67 -12.76 -5.66
N GLY A 362 -12.27 -13.71 -6.51
CA GLY A 362 -12.77 -13.76 -7.89
C GLY A 362 -12.47 -12.46 -8.63
N ASP A 363 -13.49 -11.86 -9.25
CA ASP A 363 -13.38 -10.60 -9.99
C ASP A 363 -13.36 -9.34 -9.10
N LEU A 364 -13.47 -9.48 -7.77
CA LEU A 364 -13.45 -8.36 -6.82
C LEU A 364 -12.04 -8.11 -6.28
N VAL A 365 -11.58 -6.85 -6.33
CA VAL A 365 -10.27 -6.40 -5.84
C VAL A 365 -10.47 -5.29 -4.81
N SER A 366 -9.79 -5.37 -3.66
CA SER A 366 -9.83 -4.34 -2.61
C SER A 366 -9.23 -3.01 -3.08
N ASP A 367 -9.46 -1.93 -2.32
CA ASP A 367 -8.60 -0.75 -2.42
C ASP A 367 -7.14 -1.09 -2.05
N ILE A 368 -6.18 -0.34 -2.60
CA ILE A 368 -4.75 -0.62 -2.45
C ILE A 368 -4.25 -0.19 -1.05
N MET A 369 -3.77 -1.15 -0.25
CA MET A 369 -2.94 -0.87 0.93
C MET A 369 -1.61 -0.27 0.47
N VAL A 370 -1.16 0.82 1.09
CA VAL A 370 0.18 1.39 0.87
C VAL A 370 0.85 1.63 2.22
N SER A 371 2.02 1.01 2.44
CA SER A 371 2.83 1.17 3.65
C SER A 371 4.30 1.41 3.29
N THR A 372 4.87 2.51 3.80
CA THR A 372 6.27 2.88 3.57
C THR A 372 7.13 2.53 4.78
N TYR A 373 8.24 1.84 4.54
CA TYR A 373 9.21 1.45 5.57
C TYR A 373 10.58 2.04 5.21
N GLN A 374 11.15 2.82 6.12
CA GLN A 374 12.52 3.34 5.99
C GLN A 374 13.40 2.64 7.02
N ILE A 375 14.15 1.65 6.56
CA ILE A 375 14.99 0.77 7.38
C ILE A 375 16.44 1.21 7.22
N TYR A 376 17.07 1.68 8.30
CA TYR A 376 18.46 2.12 8.32
C TYR A 376 19.25 1.38 9.40
N LEU A 377 20.26 0.60 9.00
CA LEU A 377 21.01 -0.21 9.95
C LEU A 377 22.10 0.64 10.64
N PRO A 378 22.23 0.54 11.97
CA PRO A 378 23.14 1.39 12.73
C PRO A 378 24.60 1.17 12.35
N THR A 379 25.38 2.24 12.29
CA THR A 379 26.80 2.20 11.93
C THR A 379 27.67 2.48 13.17
N PRO A 380 28.65 1.62 13.51
CA PRO A 380 29.47 1.79 14.71
C PRO A 380 30.49 2.94 14.56
N LEU A 381 30.95 3.48 15.69
CA LEU A 381 31.98 4.53 15.71
C LEU A 381 33.36 4.01 15.31
N GLN A 382 34.20 4.94 14.84
CA GLN A 382 35.64 4.72 14.62
C GLN A 382 36.30 4.11 15.88
N PRO A 383 37.17 3.08 15.76
CA PRO A 383 37.95 2.58 16.88
C PRO A 383 38.80 3.69 17.53
N ASP A 384 38.95 3.63 18.85
CA ASP A 384 39.88 4.49 19.57
C ASP A 384 41.11 3.70 20.08
N LYS A 385 42.18 4.42 20.43
CA LYS A 385 43.52 3.89 20.70
C LYS A 385 44.10 4.52 21.96
N ASN A 386 44.84 3.75 22.75
CA ASN A 386 45.52 4.25 23.93
C ASN A 386 46.77 5.14 23.63
N LEU A 387 47.38 4.99 22.44
CA LEU A 387 48.64 5.64 22.10
C LEU A 387 48.44 6.76 21.06
N ALA A 388 48.67 8.00 21.46
CA ALA A 388 48.62 9.17 20.58
C ALA A 388 49.68 9.10 19.46
N PRO A 389 49.44 9.70 18.28
CA PRO A 389 50.46 9.83 17.24
C PRO A 389 51.68 10.62 17.76
N GLY A 390 52.88 10.21 17.35
CA GLY A 390 54.11 10.83 17.84
C GLY A 390 55.38 10.08 17.47
N THR A 391 56.50 10.52 18.06
CA THR A 391 57.82 9.87 17.93
C THR A 391 58.16 9.13 19.23
N TYR A 392 58.60 7.88 19.11
CA TYR A 392 58.88 6.99 20.25
C TYR A 392 60.28 6.37 20.17
N PRO A 393 61.11 6.48 21.23
CA PRO A 393 62.51 6.02 21.20
C PRO A 393 62.71 4.50 21.36
N ARG A 394 61.61 3.74 21.54
CA ARG A 394 61.58 2.29 21.73
C ARG A 394 60.24 1.75 21.24
N LYS A 395 60.14 0.43 21.00
CA LYS A 395 58.87 -0.24 20.69
C LYS A 395 57.81 0.05 21.74
N ARG A 396 56.55 0.11 21.31
CA ARG A 396 55.36 0.37 22.14
C ARG A 396 54.31 -0.69 21.86
N THR A 397 53.31 -0.75 22.75
CA THR A 397 52.11 -1.56 22.54
C THR A 397 50.89 -0.64 22.42
N VAL A 398 50.03 -0.92 21.44
CA VAL A 398 48.76 -0.20 21.24
C VAL A 398 47.59 -1.11 21.56
N THR A 399 46.61 -0.61 22.31
CA THR A 399 45.34 -1.29 22.54
C THR A 399 44.23 -0.49 21.87
N LEU A 400 43.40 -1.18 21.09
CA LEU A 400 42.17 -0.62 20.55
C LEU A 400 41.05 -0.67 21.60
N ARG A 401 39.99 0.10 21.35
CA ARG A 401 38.70 0.02 22.05
C ARG A 401 37.59 0.54 21.11
N PRO A 402 36.33 0.12 21.28
CA PRO A 402 35.22 0.76 20.58
C PRO A 402 35.22 2.27 20.81
N GLY A 403 34.91 3.04 19.77
CA GLY A 403 34.75 4.49 19.88
C GLY A 403 33.63 4.87 20.84
N LYS A 404 33.72 6.10 21.39
CA LYS A 404 32.66 6.71 22.20
C LYS A 404 32.55 8.19 21.83
N LEU A 405 31.33 8.69 21.75
CA LEU A 405 31.04 10.13 21.71
C LEU A 405 31.06 10.71 23.13
N SER A 406 31.17 12.03 23.25
CA SER A 406 30.88 12.74 24.50
C SER A 406 29.36 12.84 24.71
N ASP A 407 28.90 13.12 25.93
CA ASP A 407 27.47 13.30 26.21
C ASP A 407 26.87 14.42 25.35
N GLU A 408 27.58 15.54 25.19
CA GLU A 408 27.21 16.64 24.30
C GLU A 408 27.13 16.22 22.82
N ASP A 409 27.90 15.23 22.38
CA ASP A 409 27.89 14.75 21.00
C ASP A 409 26.88 13.61 20.79
N LEU A 410 26.49 12.88 21.84
CA LEU A 410 25.36 11.96 21.82
C LEU A 410 24.04 12.71 21.59
N GLU A 411 23.84 13.84 22.26
CA GLU A 411 22.69 14.74 22.01
C GLU A 411 22.61 15.21 20.55
N LYS A 412 23.77 15.49 19.93
CA LYS A 412 23.88 15.90 18.52
C LYS A 412 23.74 14.73 17.52
N ASN A 413 23.86 13.48 17.97
CA ASN A 413 23.82 12.28 17.14
C ASN A 413 22.75 11.28 17.66
N PRO A 414 21.46 11.64 17.68
CA PRO A 414 20.39 10.78 18.19
C PRO A 414 20.31 9.42 17.47
N GLY A 415 20.65 9.39 16.17
CA GLY A 415 20.76 8.14 15.40
C GLY A 415 21.88 7.19 15.86
N TYR A 416 22.92 7.70 16.53
CA TYR A 416 23.89 6.84 17.23
C TYR A 416 23.44 6.53 18.67
N ALA A 417 22.79 7.47 19.36
CA ALA A 417 22.25 7.23 20.70
C ALA A 417 21.25 6.06 20.72
N ALA A 418 20.37 5.96 19.72
CA ALA A 418 19.44 4.85 19.52
C ALA A 418 20.12 3.47 19.29
N THR A 419 21.43 3.43 19.09
CA THR A 419 22.22 2.19 18.93
C THR A 419 22.79 1.68 20.26
N LEU A 420 22.79 2.53 21.29
CA LEU A 420 23.31 2.17 22.61
C LEU A 420 22.43 1.16 23.34
N ASP A 421 21.14 1.06 22.97
CA ASP A 421 20.19 0.09 23.53
C ASP A 421 20.03 -1.18 22.66
N ASP A 422 20.60 -1.21 21.45
CA ASP A 422 20.52 -2.34 20.51
C ASP A 422 21.66 -3.36 20.77
N PRO A 423 21.37 -4.60 21.20
CA PRO A 423 22.40 -5.59 21.53
C PRO A 423 23.18 -6.11 20.30
N VAL A 424 22.59 -6.07 19.10
CA VAL A 424 23.26 -6.45 17.85
C VAL A 424 24.18 -5.32 17.40
N ALA A 425 23.76 -4.06 17.53
CA ALA A 425 24.60 -2.90 17.27
C ALA A 425 25.78 -2.79 18.26
N GLN A 426 25.58 -3.13 19.53
CA GLN A 426 26.63 -3.21 20.56
C GLN A 426 27.69 -4.29 20.28
N THR A 427 27.40 -5.31 19.47
CA THR A 427 28.29 -6.45 19.20
C THR A 427 29.41 -6.05 18.23
N ILE A 428 30.43 -5.35 18.73
CA ILE A 428 31.51 -4.75 17.92
C ILE A 428 32.73 -5.67 17.82
N THR A 429 33.06 -6.08 16.59
CA THR A 429 34.34 -6.67 16.19
C THR A 429 35.25 -5.57 15.64
N MET A 430 36.54 -5.59 15.97
CA MET A 430 37.52 -4.63 15.42
C MET A 430 38.58 -5.33 14.57
N TYR A 431 38.66 -4.96 13.29
CA TYR A 431 39.69 -5.44 12.37
C TYR A 431 40.81 -4.40 12.28
N TYR A 432 42.06 -4.83 12.22
CA TYR A 432 43.21 -3.90 12.23
C TYR A 432 44.40 -4.38 11.37
N THR A 433 45.18 -3.42 10.90
CA THR A 433 46.42 -3.62 10.16
C THR A 433 47.51 -2.69 10.71
N ILE A 434 48.76 -3.16 10.71
CA ILE A 434 49.95 -2.41 11.15
C ILE A 434 51.04 -2.38 10.08
N ASP A 435 50.75 -2.95 8.92
CA ASP A 435 51.62 -3.00 7.74
C ASP A 435 51.46 -1.78 6.80
N GLY A 436 50.30 -1.11 6.87
CA GLY A 436 49.90 0.05 6.05
C GLY A 436 48.66 -0.18 5.17
N SER A 437 48.23 -1.44 5.00
CA SER A 437 47.08 -1.84 4.17
C SER A 437 45.74 -1.39 4.76
N GLN A 438 44.68 -1.35 3.97
CA GLN A 438 43.33 -1.11 4.51
C GLN A 438 42.83 -2.40 5.20
N PRO A 439 42.27 -2.33 6.42
CA PRO A 439 41.62 -3.47 7.05
C PRO A 439 40.45 -3.99 6.23
N ASP A 440 40.43 -5.30 6.04
CA ASP A 440 39.45 -6.10 5.29
C ASP A 440 38.89 -7.24 6.19
N GLN A 441 37.96 -8.04 5.68
CA GLN A 441 37.42 -9.21 6.43
C GLN A 441 38.47 -10.29 6.70
N ASP A 442 39.54 -10.35 5.90
CA ASP A 442 40.70 -11.22 6.13
C ASP A 442 41.63 -10.69 7.22
N SER A 443 41.54 -9.41 7.62
CA SER A 443 42.52 -8.77 8.49
C SER A 443 42.48 -9.29 9.93
N PRO A 444 43.57 -9.13 10.71
CA PRO A 444 43.58 -9.44 12.13
C PRO A 444 42.41 -8.85 12.91
N ILE A 445 41.69 -9.70 13.64
CA ILE A 445 40.70 -9.28 14.64
C ILE A 445 41.41 -8.96 15.96
N TRP A 446 41.13 -7.81 16.54
CA TRP A 446 41.65 -7.44 17.86
C TRP A 446 40.88 -8.16 18.97
N ASN A 447 41.59 -9.00 19.74
CA ASN A 447 41.01 -9.91 20.74
C ASN A 447 41.32 -9.51 22.19
N GLY A 448 41.61 -8.23 22.45
CA GLY A 448 42.10 -7.75 23.74
C GLY A 448 43.63 -7.68 23.87
N THR A 449 44.38 -8.43 23.06
CA THR A 449 45.85 -8.45 23.12
C THR A 449 46.45 -7.10 22.71
N PRO A 450 47.42 -6.54 23.45
CA PRO A 450 48.14 -5.33 23.02
C PRO A 450 48.97 -5.58 21.76
N ILE A 451 48.78 -4.75 20.74
CA ILE A 451 49.43 -4.82 19.43
C ILE A 451 50.86 -4.28 19.55
N GLU A 452 51.88 -5.09 19.23
CA GLU A 452 53.28 -4.60 19.20
C GLU A 452 53.52 -3.66 18.00
N MET A 453 54.14 -2.50 18.28
CA MET A 453 54.44 -1.46 17.29
C MET A 453 55.89 -0.99 17.45
N GLY A 454 56.57 -0.68 16.33
CA GLY A 454 57.93 -0.18 16.33
C GLY A 454 59.01 -1.25 16.54
N ILE A 455 58.79 -2.46 16.01
CA ILE A 455 59.79 -3.54 15.95
C ILE A 455 61.05 -3.08 15.20
N TYR A 456 60.85 -2.31 14.12
CA TYR A 456 61.90 -1.61 13.38
C TYR A 456 61.75 -0.10 13.52
N GLY A 457 62.87 0.62 13.52
CA GLY A 457 62.86 2.09 13.40
C GLY A 457 62.30 2.58 12.05
N GLY A 458 61.75 3.80 12.03
CA GLY A 458 61.10 4.40 10.86
C GLY A 458 59.64 4.76 11.12
N TYR A 459 58.85 4.92 10.05
CA TYR A 459 57.41 5.14 10.15
C TYR A 459 56.63 3.84 10.09
N GLN A 460 55.57 3.74 10.90
CA GLN A 460 54.57 2.68 10.87
C GLN A 460 53.18 3.31 10.92
N VAL A 461 52.20 2.69 10.27
CA VAL A 461 50.80 3.13 10.26
C VAL A 461 49.94 2.02 10.85
N LEU A 462 49.15 2.36 11.87
CA LEU A 462 48.05 1.52 12.35
C LEU A 462 46.78 1.98 11.65
N LYS A 463 46.05 1.04 11.06
CA LYS A 463 44.66 1.25 10.63
C LYS A 463 43.74 0.28 11.36
N ALA A 464 42.51 0.72 11.64
CA ALA A 464 41.50 -0.14 12.26
C ALA A 464 40.07 0.27 11.86
N VAL A 465 39.15 -0.67 11.82
CA VAL A 465 37.71 -0.44 11.61
C VAL A 465 36.88 -1.18 12.66
N SER A 466 35.75 -0.60 13.05
CA SER A 466 34.71 -1.27 13.83
C SER A 466 33.70 -1.91 12.87
N VAL A 467 33.24 -3.12 13.16
CA VAL A 467 32.12 -3.79 12.47
C VAL A 467 31.15 -4.28 13.54
N ASN A 468 29.86 -3.98 13.43
CA ASN A 468 28.85 -4.42 14.41
C ASN A 468 28.19 -5.76 14.01
N GLY A 469 27.24 -6.25 14.82
CA GLY A 469 26.53 -7.51 14.57
C GLY A 469 25.69 -7.53 13.29
N TYR A 470 25.34 -6.37 12.74
CA TYR A 470 24.69 -6.23 11.42
C TYR A 470 25.70 -6.21 10.25
N GLY A 471 26.99 -6.36 10.50
CA GLY A 471 28.05 -6.27 9.48
C GLY A 471 28.37 -4.84 9.02
N LYS A 472 27.79 -3.81 9.65
CA LYS A 472 27.99 -2.40 9.26
C LYS A 472 29.36 -1.93 9.72
N GLN A 473 30.18 -1.44 8.80
CA GLN A 473 31.52 -0.94 9.08
C GLN A 473 31.50 0.56 9.42
N GLY A 474 32.16 0.91 10.53
CA GLY A 474 32.39 2.29 10.95
C GLY A 474 33.52 2.99 10.21
N ASN A 475 33.69 4.28 10.49
CA ASN A 475 34.80 5.09 9.96
C ASN A 475 36.17 4.47 10.31
N MET A 476 37.08 4.43 9.34
CA MET A 476 38.43 3.91 9.55
C MET A 476 39.25 4.82 10.46
N LEU A 477 39.88 4.25 11.48
CA LEU A 477 40.97 4.87 12.22
C LEU A 477 42.25 4.72 11.40
N GLU A 478 43.00 5.82 11.20
CA GLU A 478 44.38 5.77 10.69
C GLU A 478 45.30 6.59 11.60
N VAL A 479 46.40 5.99 12.07
CA VAL A 479 47.38 6.66 12.95
C VAL A 479 48.81 6.36 12.49
N LYS A 480 49.54 7.42 12.16
CA LYS A 480 50.97 7.35 11.79
C LYS A 480 51.86 7.58 13.00
N TYR A 481 52.75 6.62 13.26
CA TYR A 481 53.75 6.63 14.32
C TYR A 481 55.16 6.72 13.73
N LYS A 482 56.10 7.34 14.45
CA LYS A 482 57.53 7.27 14.18
C LYS A 482 58.23 6.54 15.32
N PHE A 483 59.05 5.56 15.00
CA PHE A 483 59.87 4.82 15.96
C PHE A 483 61.35 5.05 15.70
N GLU A 484 62.11 5.22 16.78
CA GLU A 484 63.58 5.33 16.76
C GLU A 484 64.21 4.11 17.45
N SER A 485 63.45 3.01 17.50
CA SER A 485 63.87 1.68 17.94
C SER A 485 65.11 1.17 17.19
N SER A 486 65.93 0.40 17.90
CA SER A 486 66.89 -0.53 17.30
C SER A 486 66.29 -1.95 17.34
N PRO A 487 66.42 -2.77 16.28
CA PRO A 487 67.08 -2.49 15.00
C PRO A 487 66.39 -1.38 14.18
N GLY A 488 67.20 -0.59 13.47
CA GLY A 488 66.74 0.53 12.66
C GLY A 488 65.94 0.12 11.41
N TYR A 489 65.65 1.10 10.55
CA TYR A 489 64.85 0.90 9.34
C TYR A 489 65.38 -0.22 8.45
N ARG A 490 64.51 -1.18 8.12
CA ARG A 490 64.76 -2.23 7.14
C ARG A 490 64.14 -1.88 5.81
N LYS A 491 64.90 -2.09 4.73
CA LYS A 491 64.40 -1.97 3.36
C LYS A 491 63.32 -3.02 3.08
N VAL A 492 62.21 -2.57 2.51
CA VAL A 492 61.29 -3.39 1.68
C VAL A 492 62.05 -4.05 0.51
N PHE A 493 61.42 -5.00 -0.19
CA PHE A 493 61.93 -5.49 -1.48
C PHE A 493 62.01 -4.32 -2.49
N SER A 494 63.04 -4.32 -3.35
CA SER A 494 63.25 -3.29 -4.38
C SER A 494 63.88 -3.86 -5.64
N VAL A 495 63.94 -3.07 -6.71
CA VAL A 495 64.64 -3.42 -7.97
C VAL A 495 66.17 -3.60 -7.82
N GLU A 496 66.73 -3.34 -6.63
CA GLU A 496 68.12 -3.69 -6.30
C GLU A 496 68.28 -5.18 -5.89
N ASP A 497 67.21 -5.83 -5.46
CA ASP A 497 67.20 -7.20 -4.93
C ASP A 497 67.12 -8.25 -6.06
N THR A 498 68.19 -8.37 -6.84
CA THR A 498 68.28 -9.29 -7.99
C THR A 498 68.74 -10.71 -7.61
N ILE A 499 68.58 -11.65 -8.56
CA ILE A 499 69.08 -13.03 -8.47
C ILE A 499 70.27 -13.21 -9.41
N ALA A 500 71.47 -13.51 -8.88
CA ALA A 500 72.69 -13.78 -9.65
C ALA A 500 73.02 -12.76 -10.78
N ASP A 501 72.79 -11.48 -10.49
CA ASP A 501 72.93 -10.30 -11.37
C ASP A 501 71.97 -10.27 -12.58
N LEU A 502 70.97 -11.15 -12.61
CA LEU A 502 69.93 -11.19 -13.64
C LEU A 502 68.94 -10.02 -13.47
N LYS A 503 68.30 -9.62 -14.58
CA LYS A 503 67.28 -8.58 -14.60
C LYS A 503 66.11 -9.01 -15.47
N LEU A 504 64.94 -9.14 -14.86
CA LEU A 504 63.70 -9.42 -15.57
C LEU A 504 63.41 -8.33 -16.62
N GLY A 505 62.82 -8.70 -17.76
CA GLY A 505 62.60 -7.84 -18.92
C GLY A 505 63.87 -7.37 -19.66
N THR A 506 65.08 -7.65 -19.14
CA THR A 506 66.34 -7.10 -19.66
C THR A 506 67.35 -8.17 -20.08
N THR A 507 67.52 -9.24 -19.30
CA THR A 507 68.49 -10.31 -19.62
C THR A 507 68.01 -11.09 -20.85
N THR A 508 68.77 -11.09 -21.93
CA THR A 508 68.39 -11.85 -23.15
C THR A 508 68.56 -13.35 -22.95
N ARG A 509 67.75 -14.12 -23.68
CA ARG A 509 67.81 -15.60 -23.72
C ARG A 509 69.20 -16.12 -24.06
N GLU A 510 69.87 -15.51 -25.02
CA GLU A 510 71.20 -15.89 -25.49
C GLU A 510 72.27 -15.63 -24.41
N ALA A 511 72.18 -14.51 -23.69
CA ALA A 511 73.07 -14.20 -22.57
C ALA A 511 72.84 -15.13 -21.36
N PHE A 512 71.58 -15.51 -21.10
CA PHE A 512 71.24 -16.48 -20.06
C PHE A 512 71.81 -17.87 -20.38
N ARG A 513 71.54 -18.39 -21.60
CA ARG A 513 72.04 -19.70 -22.05
C ARG A 513 73.57 -19.77 -22.06
N THR A 514 74.25 -18.71 -22.50
CA THR A 514 75.72 -18.63 -22.47
C THR A 514 76.29 -18.79 -21.06
N LYS A 515 75.53 -18.42 -20.01
CA LYS A 515 75.95 -18.50 -18.61
C LYS A 515 75.50 -19.79 -17.89
N TYR A 516 74.39 -20.40 -18.30
CA TYR A 516 73.74 -21.51 -17.57
C TYR A 516 73.39 -22.76 -18.41
N GLY A 517 73.72 -22.78 -19.71
CA GLY A 517 73.41 -23.87 -20.64
C GLY A 517 72.11 -23.66 -21.42
N GLU A 518 71.90 -24.46 -22.47
CA GLU A 518 70.75 -24.34 -23.38
C GLU A 518 69.40 -24.73 -22.73
N GLY A 519 69.44 -25.66 -21.77
CA GLY A 519 68.25 -26.30 -21.19
C GLY A 519 67.72 -27.48 -22.02
N GLN A 520 66.55 -27.98 -21.64
CA GLN A 520 65.73 -28.84 -22.51
C GLN A 520 65.02 -28.00 -23.59
N ASP A 521 64.49 -28.65 -24.63
CA ASP A 521 63.73 -27.98 -25.70
C ASP A 521 62.56 -27.12 -25.14
N PRO A 522 62.23 -25.98 -25.78
CA PRO A 522 61.27 -25.03 -25.23
C PRO A 522 59.84 -25.57 -25.19
N GLU A 523 59.22 -25.46 -24.02
CA GLU A 523 57.76 -25.52 -23.86
C GLU A 523 57.18 -24.12 -24.08
N MET A 524 56.19 -23.98 -24.96
CA MET A 524 55.46 -22.72 -25.11
C MET A 524 54.40 -22.62 -24.03
N VAL A 525 54.53 -21.64 -23.13
CA VAL A 525 53.63 -21.46 -21.97
C VAL A 525 53.04 -20.06 -21.92
N ILE A 526 51.83 -19.94 -21.38
CA ILE A 526 51.24 -18.65 -21.03
C ILE A 526 51.52 -18.40 -19.54
N ILE A 527 52.17 -17.28 -19.23
CA ILE A 527 52.33 -16.80 -17.86
C ILE A 527 51.27 -15.72 -17.67
N ASN A 528 50.34 -15.90 -16.72
CA ASN A 528 49.19 -15.00 -16.53
C ASN A 528 49.54 -13.52 -16.29
N THR A 529 50.80 -13.23 -15.92
CA THR A 529 51.33 -11.90 -15.62
C THR A 529 52.01 -11.23 -16.82
N VAL A 530 52.07 -11.91 -17.98
CA VAL A 530 52.85 -11.50 -19.16
C VAL A 530 51.99 -11.53 -20.42
N GLU A 531 52.12 -10.50 -21.27
CA GLU A 531 51.42 -10.46 -22.57
C GLU A 531 52.07 -11.43 -23.59
N GLY A 532 51.35 -12.49 -23.95
CA GLY A 532 51.71 -13.43 -25.01
C GLY A 532 52.40 -14.72 -24.53
N GLU A 533 52.69 -15.61 -25.47
CA GLU A 533 53.38 -16.88 -25.19
C GLU A 533 54.85 -16.66 -24.83
N CYS A 534 55.32 -17.40 -23.84
CA CYS A 534 56.70 -17.41 -23.36
C CYS A 534 57.38 -18.74 -23.70
N GLU A 535 58.65 -18.71 -24.10
CA GLU A 535 59.48 -19.91 -24.21
C GLU A 535 60.00 -20.30 -22.83
N LYS A 536 59.60 -21.47 -22.31
CA LYS A 536 60.06 -22.02 -21.02
C LYS A 536 61.09 -23.12 -21.24
N TYR A 537 62.21 -23.00 -20.53
CA TYR A 537 63.34 -23.92 -20.58
C TYR A 537 63.52 -24.62 -19.23
N THR A 538 63.46 -25.94 -19.24
CA THR A 538 63.62 -26.77 -18.03
C THR A 538 65.08 -27.21 -17.86
N TYR A 539 65.55 -27.23 -16.61
CA TYR A 539 66.91 -27.57 -16.19
C TYR A 539 66.86 -28.44 -14.92
N ASP A 540 67.96 -29.13 -14.59
CA ASP A 540 68.08 -29.98 -13.38
C ASP A 540 67.87 -29.23 -12.03
N TRP A 541 67.84 -27.90 -12.06
CA TRP A 541 67.63 -27.02 -10.91
C TRP A 541 66.24 -26.36 -10.84
N GLY A 542 65.43 -26.46 -11.89
CA GLY A 542 64.17 -25.71 -12.05
C GLY A 542 63.91 -25.29 -13.51
N TYR A 543 63.43 -24.08 -13.73
CA TYR A 543 63.17 -23.57 -15.09
C TYR A 543 63.37 -22.05 -15.21
N ALA A 544 63.55 -21.57 -16.44
CA ALA A 544 63.52 -20.15 -16.78
C ALA A 544 62.61 -19.92 -18.00
N SER A 545 61.78 -18.87 -17.93
CA SER A 545 60.81 -18.52 -18.97
C SER A 545 61.18 -17.18 -19.61
N PHE A 546 61.05 -17.06 -20.92
CA PHE A 546 61.41 -15.86 -21.69
C PHE A 546 60.20 -15.32 -22.44
N MET A 547 59.97 -14.01 -22.32
CA MET A 547 58.94 -13.26 -23.04
C MET A 547 59.49 -12.57 -24.29
N LYS A 548 58.63 -12.35 -25.27
CA LYS A 548 59.01 -11.74 -26.56
C LYS A 548 58.77 -10.23 -26.52
N ILE A 549 59.85 -9.45 -26.65
CA ILE A 549 59.78 -8.00 -26.82
C ILE A 549 60.34 -7.57 -28.19
N LYS A 550 60.20 -6.29 -28.54
CA LYS A 550 60.62 -5.75 -29.85
C LYS A 550 62.10 -5.99 -30.19
N SER A 551 62.96 -6.15 -29.18
CA SER A 551 64.40 -6.39 -29.31
C SER A 551 64.83 -7.86 -29.22
N GLY A 552 63.92 -8.80 -28.93
CA GLY A 552 64.22 -10.23 -28.82
C GLY A 552 63.51 -10.93 -27.66
N TRP A 553 64.01 -12.10 -27.28
CA TRP A 553 63.54 -12.86 -26.11
C TRP A 553 64.28 -12.43 -24.85
N VAL A 554 63.55 -12.00 -23.83
CA VAL A 554 64.09 -11.55 -22.53
C VAL A 554 63.49 -12.31 -21.37
N LEU A 555 64.25 -12.43 -20.29
CA LEU A 555 63.90 -13.21 -19.11
C LEU A 555 62.65 -12.65 -18.42
N ALA A 556 61.59 -13.46 -18.34
CA ALA A 556 60.32 -13.14 -17.71
C ALA A 556 60.15 -13.82 -16.35
N GLU A 557 60.75 -15.00 -16.17
CA GLU A 557 60.61 -15.79 -14.95
C GLU A 557 61.84 -16.66 -14.70
N VAL A 558 62.21 -16.83 -13.42
CA VAL A 558 63.15 -17.86 -12.96
C VAL A 558 62.53 -18.58 -11.77
N TYR A 559 62.51 -19.91 -11.80
CA TYR A 559 62.07 -20.76 -10.71
C TYR A 559 63.16 -21.80 -10.40
N PHE A 560 63.53 -21.97 -9.14
CA PHE A 560 64.52 -22.97 -8.73
C PHE A 560 64.25 -23.62 -7.38
N THR A 561 64.64 -24.88 -7.27
CA THR A 561 64.45 -25.77 -6.09
C THR A 561 65.76 -26.30 -5.51
N ASN A 562 66.91 -25.90 -6.06
CA ASN A 562 68.22 -26.19 -5.48
C ASN A 562 69.09 -24.91 -5.42
N ASN A 563 70.25 -24.98 -4.78
CA ASN A 563 71.13 -23.82 -4.54
C ASN A 563 72.07 -23.48 -5.72
N GLN A 564 71.68 -23.77 -6.97
CA GLN A 564 72.36 -23.29 -8.18
C GLN A 564 72.43 -21.75 -8.23
N PHE A 565 71.33 -21.10 -7.86
CA PHE A 565 71.27 -19.66 -7.64
C PHE A 565 71.31 -19.35 -6.15
N THR A 566 71.85 -18.18 -5.83
CA THR A 566 71.59 -17.52 -4.55
C THR A 566 70.51 -16.47 -4.81
N GLY A 567 69.41 -16.55 -4.06
CA GLY A 567 68.30 -15.60 -4.14
C GLY A 567 68.68 -14.24 -3.53
N PRO A 568 67.80 -13.24 -3.62
CA PRO A 568 68.14 -11.88 -3.23
C PRO A 568 68.48 -11.80 -1.74
N ARG A 569 69.35 -10.85 -1.37
CA ARG A 569 69.89 -10.69 -0.01
C ARG A 569 70.58 -11.93 0.57
N ASN A 570 71.10 -12.81 -0.29
CA ASN A 570 71.73 -14.10 0.05
C ASN A 570 70.78 -15.19 0.56
N THR A 571 69.49 -15.14 0.19
CA THR A 571 68.54 -16.23 0.46
C THR A 571 68.88 -17.51 -0.31
N LYS A 572 68.50 -18.66 0.26
CA LYS A 572 68.87 -20.00 -0.21
C LYS A 572 67.78 -21.03 0.10
N ILE A 573 67.71 -22.07 -0.72
CA ILE A 573 66.88 -23.25 -0.45
C ILE A 573 67.38 -23.93 0.83
N GLY A 574 66.44 -24.32 1.70
CA GLY A 574 66.66 -24.83 3.05
C GLY A 574 66.74 -23.77 4.15
N MET A 575 66.71 -22.47 3.81
CA MET A 575 66.69 -21.38 4.81
C MET A 575 65.33 -21.30 5.52
N GLU A 576 65.34 -20.98 6.82
CA GLU A 576 64.12 -20.78 7.61
C GLU A 576 63.38 -19.49 7.22
N GLU A 577 62.05 -19.55 7.23
CA GLU A 577 61.14 -18.42 6.99
C GLU A 577 61.48 -17.17 7.82
N THR A 578 61.73 -17.33 9.12
CA THR A 578 62.06 -16.24 10.03
C THR A 578 63.40 -15.57 9.72
N LYS A 579 64.30 -16.27 9.02
CA LYS A 579 65.54 -15.69 8.47
C LYS A 579 65.27 -14.97 7.14
N ILE A 580 64.34 -15.46 6.31
CA ILE A 580 63.95 -14.82 5.04
C ILE A 580 63.16 -13.53 5.29
N THR A 581 62.06 -13.57 6.07
CA THR A 581 61.38 -12.34 6.52
C THR A 581 62.34 -11.45 7.32
N GLY A 582 63.26 -12.10 8.05
CA GLY A 582 64.41 -11.52 8.73
C GLY A 582 65.44 -10.79 7.84
N LEU A 583 65.31 -10.78 6.51
CA LEU A 583 66.12 -9.97 5.57
C LEU A 583 65.37 -8.77 4.98
N TYR A 584 64.05 -8.71 5.14
CA TYR A 584 63.18 -7.65 4.63
C TYR A 584 62.54 -6.84 5.77
N LYS A 585 61.65 -5.91 5.42
CA LYS A 585 60.77 -5.22 6.35
C LYS A 585 59.62 -6.17 6.74
N ASP A 586 59.34 -6.26 8.03
CA ASP A 586 58.19 -6.99 8.58
C ASP A 586 57.67 -6.19 9.78
N PHE A 587 56.45 -5.68 9.71
CA PHE A 587 55.88 -4.85 10.77
C PHE A 587 55.38 -5.66 11.99
N GLY A 588 55.45 -7.00 11.94
CA GLY A 588 55.03 -7.88 13.02
C GLY A 588 53.52 -8.15 13.07
N GLN A 589 52.80 -7.87 11.99
CA GLN A 589 51.36 -8.14 11.91
C GLN A 589 51.10 -9.63 12.16
N VAL A 590 50.04 -9.94 12.92
CA VAL A 590 49.63 -11.32 13.16
C VAL A 590 48.91 -11.89 11.93
N VAL A 591 48.62 -13.19 11.94
CA VAL A 591 47.80 -13.82 10.89
C VAL A 591 46.38 -13.25 10.94
N GLY A 592 45.78 -13.09 9.76
CA GLY A 592 44.42 -12.60 9.55
C GLY A 592 43.32 -13.52 10.07
N ALA A 593 42.09 -13.02 10.12
CA ALA A 593 40.92 -13.69 10.68
C ALA A 593 40.63 -15.08 10.07
N THR A 594 40.81 -15.22 8.75
CA THR A 594 40.60 -16.46 8.00
C THR A 594 41.76 -17.47 8.13
N GLY A 595 42.89 -17.06 8.73
CA GLY A 595 44.10 -17.88 8.81
C GLY A 595 44.94 -17.94 7.52
N ILE A 596 44.46 -17.37 6.41
CA ILE A 596 45.04 -17.55 5.06
C ILE A 596 46.14 -16.52 4.75
N LYS A 597 46.14 -15.35 5.40
CA LYS A 597 46.94 -14.17 5.01
C LYS A 597 47.66 -13.56 6.22
N ARG A 598 48.91 -13.13 6.06
CA ARG A 598 49.67 -12.34 7.03
C ARG A 598 50.40 -11.19 6.32
N GLY A 599 50.15 -9.94 6.73
CA GLY A 599 50.87 -8.78 6.22
C GLY A 599 52.30 -8.68 6.73
N LEU A 600 53.23 -8.17 5.91
CA LEU A 600 54.61 -7.83 6.29
C LEU A 600 54.84 -6.32 6.17
N TYR A 601 54.47 -5.73 5.03
CA TYR A 601 54.44 -4.29 4.79
C TYR A 601 53.53 -3.96 3.61
N TYR A 602 53.00 -2.75 3.58
CA TYR A 602 52.24 -2.22 2.46
C TYR A 602 52.63 -0.75 2.24
N GLU A 603 53.19 -0.43 1.06
CA GLU A 603 53.44 0.95 0.63
C GLU A 603 52.46 1.35 -0.48
N ASN A 604 52.19 0.44 -1.43
CA ASN A 604 51.06 0.46 -2.37
C ASN A 604 50.82 -0.97 -2.93
N GLU A 605 49.87 -1.14 -3.85
CA GLU A 605 49.52 -2.42 -4.47
C GLU A 605 50.73 -3.10 -5.15
N ASP A 606 51.58 -2.32 -5.81
CA ASP A 606 52.81 -2.79 -6.47
C ASP A 606 53.98 -3.02 -5.51
N LYS A 607 53.85 -2.64 -4.24
CA LYS A 607 54.96 -2.62 -3.29
C LYS A 607 54.52 -3.00 -1.88
N GLN A 608 54.28 -4.29 -1.74
CA GLN A 608 53.81 -4.94 -0.53
C GLN A 608 54.58 -6.24 -0.27
N GLY A 609 54.54 -6.69 0.98
CA GLY A 609 55.05 -7.99 1.41
C GLY A 609 53.96 -8.70 2.22
N VAL A 610 53.71 -9.97 1.91
CA VAL A 610 52.64 -10.81 2.47
C VAL A 610 53.18 -12.23 2.70
N ILE A 611 52.58 -13.00 3.60
CA ILE A 611 52.69 -14.46 3.61
C ILE A 611 51.28 -15.03 3.40
N SER A 612 51.14 -15.84 2.36
CA SER A 612 49.95 -16.66 2.12
C SER A 612 50.14 -18.02 2.79
N ILE A 613 49.09 -18.54 3.41
CA ILE A 613 49.07 -19.78 4.18
C ILE A 613 48.06 -20.74 3.53
N LEU A 614 48.54 -21.88 3.03
CA LEU A 614 47.70 -22.89 2.41
C LEU A 614 47.03 -23.76 3.49
N PRO A 615 45.81 -24.30 3.26
CA PRO A 615 45.17 -25.25 4.17
C PRO A 615 45.99 -26.50 4.47
N THR A 616 47.01 -26.80 3.64
CA THR A 616 47.97 -27.89 3.87
C THR A 616 48.97 -27.60 4.99
N GLY A 617 49.15 -26.33 5.40
CA GLY A 617 50.22 -25.86 6.29
C GLY A 617 51.50 -25.41 5.58
N GLU A 618 51.58 -25.56 4.25
CA GLU A 618 52.60 -24.88 3.44
C GLU A 618 52.32 -23.38 3.33
N ARG A 619 53.37 -22.59 3.08
CA ARG A 619 53.28 -21.12 3.05
C ARG A 619 54.05 -20.55 1.87
N THR A 620 53.61 -19.41 1.37
CA THR A 620 54.33 -18.65 0.33
C THR A 620 54.62 -17.26 0.88
N ILE A 621 55.89 -16.93 1.10
CA ILE A 621 56.31 -15.55 1.35
C ILE A 621 56.32 -14.84 0.01
N TYR A 622 55.71 -13.65 -0.05
CA TYR A 622 55.36 -12.95 -1.27
C TYR A 622 55.80 -11.49 -1.17
N TYR A 623 56.55 -11.00 -2.16
CA TYR A 623 57.00 -9.61 -2.24
C TYR A 623 56.78 -9.03 -3.64
N ARG A 624 56.16 -7.85 -3.72
CA ARG A 624 56.07 -7.04 -4.95
C ARG A 624 56.98 -5.81 -4.86
N THR A 625 57.51 -5.37 -6.01
CA THR A 625 58.01 -4.00 -6.20
C THR A 625 57.70 -3.51 -7.62
N GLY A 626 57.06 -2.35 -7.73
CA GLY A 626 56.97 -1.61 -8.99
C GLY A 626 58.35 -1.18 -9.50
N THR A 627 58.44 -1.01 -10.82
CA THR A 627 59.62 -0.52 -11.55
C THR A 627 59.40 0.89 -12.09
N ALA A 628 60.46 1.55 -12.57
CA ALA A 628 60.34 2.89 -13.15
C ALA A 628 59.57 2.90 -14.49
N ASP A 629 59.50 1.76 -15.19
CA ASP A 629 58.87 1.60 -16.50
C ASP A 629 57.39 1.19 -16.41
N GLY A 630 56.83 1.10 -15.19
CA GLY A 630 55.43 0.77 -14.92
C GLY A 630 55.17 -0.71 -14.59
N HIS A 631 56.10 -1.61 -14.93
CA HIS A 631 56.02 -3.05 -14.66
C HIS A 631 56.24 -3.38 -13.18
N VAL A 632 55.84 -4.56 -12.73
CA VAL A 632 56.04 -5.05 -11.35
C VAL A 632 56.95 -6.28 -11.36
N TRP A 633 57.84 -6.37 -10.37
CA TRP A 633 58.60 -7.58 -10.10
C TRP A 633 58.04 -8.27 -8.86
N GLN A 634 57.78 -9.57 -8.97
CA GLN A 634 57.22 -10.40 -7.91
C GLN A 634 58.19 -11.51 -7.53
N LEU A 635 58.48 -11.62 -6.24
CA LEU A 635 59.39 -12.60 -5.65
C LEU A 635 58.63 -13.46 -4.64
N GLU A 636 58.61 -14.77 -4.88
CA GLU A 636 57.94 -15.76 -4.05
C GLU A 636 58.95 -16.74 -3.47
N TYR A 637 58.80 -17.05 -2.17
CA TYR A 637 59.49 -18.14 -1.50
C TYR A 637 58.46 -19.19 -1.09
N GLY A 638 58.52 -20.38 -1.68
CA GLY A 638 57.75 -21.53 -1.24
C GLY A 638 58.38 -22.08 0.05
N ILE A 639 57.58 -22.21 1.10
CA ILE A 639 57.97 -22.64 2.45
C ILE A 639 57.19 -23.90 2.84
N ASP A 640 57.91 -24.94 3.28
CA ASP A 640 57.30 -26.17 3.76
C ASP A 640 56.62 -26.03 5.14
N LYS A 641 55.93 -27.10 5.54
CA LYS A 641 55.28 -27.22 6.86
C LYS A 641 56.28 -27.16 8.03
N GLY A 642 57.56 -27.40 7.77
CA GLY A 642 58.67 -27.26 8.72
C GLY A 642 59.27 -25.86 8.78
N GLY A 643 58.77 -24.89 8.00
CA GLY A 643 59.25 -23.51 7.95
C GLY A 643 60.52 -23.31 7.12
N LYS A 644 60.87 -24.22 6.20
CA LYS A 644 62.04 -24.12 5.32
C LYS A 644 61.67 -23.78 3.89
N CYS A 645 62.47 -22.95 3.24
CA CYS A 645 62.33 -22.65 1.82
C CYS A 645 62.63 -23.88 0.95
N THR A 646 61.68 -24.26 0.10
CA THR A 646 61.77 -25.37 -0.87
C THR A 646 61.94 -24.89 -2.30
N SER A 647 61.43 -23.70 -2.63
CA SER A 647 61.59 -23.07 -3.95
C SER A 647 61.67 -21.55 -3.87
N ILE A 648 62.40 -20.94 -4.80
CA ILE A 648 62.38 -19.49 -5.04
C ILE A 648 61.88 -19.26 -6.47
N ARG A 649 60.93 -18.34 -6.63
CA ARG A 649 60.38 -17.90 -7.90
C ARG A 649 60.53 -16.39 -8.01
N TRP A 650 60.99 -15.90 -9.16
CA TRP A 650 61.05 -14.47 -9.45
C TRP A 650 60.47 -14.23 -10.83
N VAL A 651 59.37 -13.48 -10.90
CA VAL A 651 58.53 -13.33 -12.09
C VAL A 651 58.23 -11.86 -12.39
N PHE A 652 58.15 -11.56 -13.68
CA PHE A 652 57.78 -10.27 -14.25
C PHE A 652 56.26 -10.19 -14.39
N GLU A 653 55.69 -9.09 -13.93
CA GLU A 653 54.30 -8.71 -14.22
C GLU A 653 54.31 -7.40 -15.00
N ARG A 654 53.51 -7.32 -16.07
CA ARG A 654 53.60 -6.23 -17.04
C ARG A 654 52.71 -5.03 -16.73
#